data_AF-A0A522P6F8-F1
#
_entry.id   AF-A0A522P6F8-F1
#
_cell.length_a   1.000
_cell.length_b   1.000
_cell.length_c   1.000
_cell.angle_alpha   90.00
_cell.angle_beta   90.00
_cell.angle_gamma   90.00
#
_symmetry.space_group_name_H-M   'P 1'
#
loop_
_entity.id
_entity.type
_entity.pdbx_description
1 polymer ?
#
loop_
_entity_poly.entity_id
_entity_poly.type
_entity_poly.pdbx_seq_one_letter_code
_entity_poly.pdbx_strand_id
1 'polypeptide(L)'
;MDADDTAPEARSTQFESAWSAFDDATRAADRMASTWNDLVAPDLFRTNVHVDDDGNGRVDVQIDEYEGHQLEDLELHARAFIDALMTTAREALRATEKIVSGPLGPPQVENLPLFGAESEFLAFVESGALSGLRPDQIQLIEQFQPYYWADAIKPAHQRFGAVVMRLFGLATPIQREARPLVAFWVQSALPALEADPPAVVTQLQTYPDGVLVDWHLVATFHVPPGTSPQYTPNIAIDPILNTEPWPEGPDDNMSVQCRQLLRAIEELIVAFERSVGLRAPLNDGHFRLIPAEDDPLWARVDTSDNPDVEAGLAGSDIGLATYRSGDDLIMLVQRPDGVYGRIVPMAGDLDPAANRGAAAEDASRDSAAQWGLPDFVFDPETVQRGSATREVGDSTVICGDRGLAVQVKARTNATTTDDRERAWIAKKAKEGARQASGSVRTVQRGPVAHTNARGRSITVDGNAIQWVGVVIIDHDTPSDNVSAYSETVPIPYVVILRREWDFLFDQLRSTTAVVDYLHRIAGHRVAPGKHATHYYELALADERTPPDFERSGIQASLNDPELRTSRPTLPLEPASAADEYGARMYRQILEDIAECRRNGDEADRLFVLHLLDKLYVAERAVVGRLLLTNMSKAPRVDIGTTRWDFRRYLLGETDLHLAYAVCNHFTDRHRDAFKQWGMLRHHEWITDLEPDRRSDATTVAAMLTPRYDKVHPWDTTLFAHFGERPFDDDELESMRRLWNNPQNFATDAEIESSGRPSDQ
;
A
#
# COMPACT_ATOMS: atom_id res chain seq x y z
N MET A 1 29.90 -9.98 0.42
CA MET A 1 28.57 -9.94 1.06
C MET A 1 27.97 -11.30 0.78
N ASP A 2 27.80 -12.11 1.82
CA ASP A 2 27.43 -13.51 1.71
C ASP A 2 26.09 -13.65 0.97
N ALA A 3 26.05 -14.63 0.06
CA ALA A 3 24.86 -15.03 -0.66
C ALA A 3 23.87 -15.65 0.34
N ASP A 4 22.82 -14.90 0.65
CA ASP A 4 21.63 -15.46 1.29
C ASP A 4 20.91 -16.26 0.20
N ASP A 5 21.02 -17.58 0.29
CA ASP A 5 20.46 -18.57 -0.63
C ASP A 5 18.96 -18.72 -0.29
N THR A 6 18.18 -17.68 -0.58
CA THR A 6 16.71 -17.75 -0.57
C THR A 6 16.26 -18.43 -1.85
N ALA A 7 15.44 -19.48 -1.72
CA ALA A 7 14.86 -20.17 -2.87
C ALA A 7 14.23 -19.16 -3.85
N PRO A 8 14.40 -19.31 -5.18
CA PRO A 8 13.87 -18.35 -6.14
C PRO A 8 12.36 -18.23 -5.94
N GLU A 9 11.93 -17.07 -5.44
CA GLU A 9 10.52 -16.74 -5.25
C GLU A 9 9.80 -16.86 -6.59
N ALA A 10 8.64 -17.53 -6.60
CA ALA A 10 7.92 -17.83 -7.84
C ALA A 10 7.59 -16.54 -8.63
N ARG A 11 8.06 -16.46 -9.88
CA ARG A 11 7.76 -15.38 -10.84
C ARG A 11 6.27 -15.38 -11.18
N SER A 12 5.62 -14.21 -11.24
CA SER A 12 4.19 -14.14 -11.53
C SER A 12 3.89 -14.33 -13.04
N THR A 13 2.78 -15.00 -13.35
CA THR A 13 2.34 -15.22 -14.73
C THR A 13 1.92 -13.93 -15.44
N GLN A 14 1.44 -12.95 -14.68
CA GLN A 14 0.96 -11.66 -15.19
C GLN A 14 2.12 -10.79 -15.70
N PHE A 15 3.35 -11.02 -15.22
CA PHE A 15 4.57 -10.30 -15.61
C PHE A 15 5.49 -11.17 -16.51
N GLU A 16 4.99 -12.23 -17.14
CA GLU A 16 5.78 -13.16 -17.95
C GLU A 16 6.62 -12.45 -19.03
N SER A 17 6.03 -11.48 -19.76
CA SER A 17 6.75 -10.70 -20.76
C SER A 17 7.93 -9.91 -20.18
N ALA A 18 7.77 -9.35 -18.99
CA ALA A 18 8.83 -8.64 -18.29
C ALA A 18 9.95 -9.59 -17.86
N TRP A 19 9.59 -10.73 -17.26
CA TRP A 19 10.56 -11.75 -16.87
C TRP A 19 11.28 -12.39 -18.07
N SER A 20 10.61 -12.55 -19.21
CA SER A 20 11.25 -13.03 -20.45
C SER A 20 12.29 -12.03 -20.96
N ALA A 21 11.96 -10.73 -20.97
CA ALA A 21 12.90 -9.69 -21.36
C ALA A 21 14.07 -9.56 -20.37
N PHE A 22 13.82 -9.80 -19.08
CA PHE A 22 14.85 -9.85 -18.05
C PHE A 22 15.84 -11.00 -18.29
N ASP A 23 15.33 -12.17 -18.69
CA ASP A 23 16.18 -13.31 -19.04
C ASP A 23 16.98 -13.04 -20.33
N ASP A 24 16.43 -12.26 -21.30
CA ASP A 24 17.17 -11.79 -22.46
C ASP A 24 18.32 -10.84 -22.07
N ALA A 25 18.07 -9.91 -21.14
CA ALA A 25 19.11 -9.02 -20.61
C ALA A 25 20.22 -9.83 -19.93
N THR A 26 19.86 -10.82 -19.12
CA THR A 26 20.83 -11.71 -18.46
C THR A 26 21.71 -12.44 -19.49
N ARG A 27 21.09 -13.00 -20.54
CA ARG A 27 21.84 -13.65 -21.64
C ARG A 27 22.75 -12.69 -22.39
N ALA A 28 22.33 -11.45 -22.61
CA ALA A 28 23.14 -10.45 -23.31
C ALA A 28 24.36 -10.04 -22.47
N ALA A 29 24.20 -9.88 -21.15
CA ALA A 29 25.31 -9.64 -20.22
C ALA A 29 26.33 -10.79 -20.25
N ASP A 30 25.88 -12.04 -20.22
CA ASP A 30 26.76 -13.21 -20.30
C ASP A 30 27.53 -13.27 -21.62
N ARG A 31 26.88 -12.94 -22.74
CA ARG A 31 27.55 -12.87 -24.05
C ARG A 31 28.59 -11.76 -24.08
N MET A 32 28.26 -10.59 -23.55
CA MET A 32 29.20 -9.46 -23.47
C MET A 32 30.45 -9.83 -22.65
N ALA A 33 30.28 -10.52 -21.52
CA ALA A 33 31.39 -11.02 -20.71
C ALA A 33 32.22 -12.08 -21.47
N SER A 34 31.58 -13.00 -22.20
CA SER A 34 32.28 -13.99 -23.04
C SER A 34 33.09 -13.31 -24.15
N THR A 35 32.49 -12.38 -24.88
CA THR A 35 33.15 -11.63 -25.97
C THR A 35 34.36 -10.85 -25.45
N TRP A 36 34.26 -10.24 -24.27
CA TRP A 36 35.41 -9.59 -23.65
C TRP A 36 36.54 -10.58 -23.34
N ASN A 37 36.23 -11.74 -22.77
CA ASN A 37 37.24 -12.76 -22.46
C ASN A 37 37.92 -13.31 -23.73
N ASP A 38 37.18 -13.40 -24.83
CA ASP A 38 37.71 -13.83 -26.13
C ASP A 38 38.56 -12.73 -26.82
N LEU A 39 38.32 -11.46 -26.48
CA LEU A 39 39.05 -10.28 -27.00
C LEU A 39 40.40 -10.03 -26.35
N VAL A 40 40.78 -10.74 -25.28
CA VAL A 40 42.08 -10.58 -24.58
C VAL A 40 43.25 -11.12 -25.44
N ALA A 41 43.41 -10.56 -26.63
CA ALA A 41 44.56 -10.65 -27.51
C ALA A 41 45.47 -9.43 -27.25
N PRO A 42 46.80 -9.56 -27.39
CA PRO A 42 47.79 -8.53 -27.01
C PRO A 42 47.74 -7.21 -27.81
N ASP A 43 46.87 -7.07 -28.80
CA ASP A 43 46.94 -6.00 -29.82
C ASP A 43 45.82 -4.94 -29.71
N LEU A 44 44.89 -5.03 -28.75
CA LEU A 44 43.76 -4.09 -28.63
C LEU A 44 44.18 -2.69 -28.11
N PHE A 45 45.18 -2.65 -27.22
CA PHE A 45 45.66 -1.41 -26.62
C PHE A 45 47.09 -1.16 -27.03
N ARG A 46 47.37 0.06 -27.47
CA ARG A 46 48.71 0.48 -27.84
C ARG A 46 49.18 1.56 -26.88
N THR A 47 50.36 1.36 -26.30
CA THR A 47 51.02 2.41 -25.52
C THR A 47 51.98 3.19 -26.41
N ASN A 48 51.82 4.52 -26.43
CA ASN A 48 52.71 5.42 -27.14
C ASN A 48 53.59 6.18 -26.15
N VAL A 49 54.86 6.31 -26.48
CA VAL A 49 55.82 7.16 -25.77
C VAL A 49 56.26 8.26 -26.73
N HIS A 50 55.98 9.51 -26.38
CA HIS A 50 56.42 10.67 -27.14
C HIS A 50 57.48 11.42 -26.35
N VAL A 51 58.54 11.88 -27.02
CA VAL A 51 59.58 12.74 -26.44
C VAL A 51 59.79 13.92 -27.40
N ASP A 52 59.58 15.13 -26.89
CA ASP A 52 59.78 16.38 -27.61
C ASP A 52 61.28 16.69 -27.75
N ASP A 53 61.64 17.58 -28.68
CA ASP A 53 63.04 18.00 -28.92
C ASP A 53 63.71 18.60 -27.67
N ASP A 54 62.91 19.17 -26.76
CA ASP A 54 63.37 19.76 -25.49
C ASP A 54 63.48 18.72 -24.35
N GLY A 55 63.22 17.45 -24.61
CA GLY A 55 63.37 16.35 -23.65
C GLY A 55 62.15 16.09 -22.77
N ASN A 56 61.06 16.86 -22.92
CA ASN A 56 59.79 16.57 -22.27
C ASN A 56 59.11 15.40 -22.96
N GLY A 57 58.68 14.41 -22.20
CA GLY A 57 58.00 13.25 -22.73
C GLY A 57 56.64 13.00 -22.08
N ARG A 58 55.80 12.28 -22.80
CA ARG A 58 54.51 11.80 -22.32
C ARG A 58 54.29 10.36 -22.71
N VAL A 59 53.48 9.68 -21.92
CA VAL A 59 53.03 8.33 -22.19
C VAL A 59 51.53 8.29 -22.16
N ASP A 60 50.96 7.86 -23.28
CA ASP A 60 49.53 7.68 -23.48
C ASP A 60 49.22 6.27 -23.92
N VAL A 61 48.01 5.83 -23.61
CA VAL A 61 47.44 4.55 -24.06
C VAL A 61 46.32 4.89 -25.00
N GLN A 62 46.31 4.29 -26.18
CA GLN A 62 45.23 4.40 -27.16
C GLN A 62 44.58 3.05 -27.40
N ILE A 63 43.33 3.06 -27.83
CA ILE A 63 42.66 1.88 -28.38
C ILE A 63 43.01 1.79 -29.87
N ASP A 64 43.55 0.66 -30.31
CA ASP A 64 43.90 0.44 -31.72
C ASP A 64 42.72 -0.20 -32.47
N GLU A 65 41.64 0.57 -32.62
CA GLU A 65 40.38 0.10 -33.22
C GLU A 65 40.38 0.10 -34.77
N TYR A 66 41.31 0.83 -35.39
CA TYR A 66 41.19 1.28 -36.78
C TYR A 66 41.50 0.24 -37.86
N GLU A 67 41.97 -0.97 -37.51
CA GLU A 67 42.29 -2.01 -38.52
C GLU A 67 41.40 -3.27 -38.48
N GLY A 68 40.46 -3.43 -37.52
CA GLY A 68 39.87 -4.77 -37.29
C GLY A 68 38.40 -4.89 -36.89
N HIS A 69 37.65 -3.82 -36.64
CA HIS A 69 36.24 -3.92 -36.15
C HIS A 69 36.09 -4.79 -34.88
N GLN A 70 37.16 -4.93 -34.09
CA GLN A 70 37.25 -5.94 -33.02
C GLN A 70 36.24 -5.74 -31.88
N LEU A 71 35.79 -4.50 -31.65
CA LEU A 71 34.80 -4.20 -30.61
C LEU A 71 33.34 -4.25 -31.08
N GLU A 72 33.07 -4.54 -32.37
CA GLU A 72 31.70 -4.51 -32.90
C GLU A 72 30.76 -5.49 -32.20
N ASP A 73 31.23 -6.71 -31.92
CA ASP A 73 30.44 -7.72 -31.22
C ASP A 73 30.19 -7.34 -29.77
N LEU A 74 31.17 -6.70 -29.12
CA LEU A 74 31.05 -6.22 -27.74
C LEU A 74 30.02 -5.08 -27.64
N GLU A 75 30.09 -4.12 -28.57
CA GLU A 75 29.12 -3.04 -28.74
C GLU A 75 27.71 -3.55 -29.06
N LEU A 76 27.60 -4.57 -29.91
CA LEU A 76 26.33 -5.21 -30.25
C LEU A 76 25.69 -5.86 -29.02
N HIS A 77 26.46 -6.58 -28.20
CA HIS A 77 25.97 -7.20 -26.98
C HIS A 77 25.64 -6.18 -25.88
N ALA A 78 26.42 -5.11 -25.75
CA ALA A 78 26.12 -3.99 -24.85
C ALA A 78 24.78 -3.33 -25.20
N ARG A 79 24.53 -3.09 -26.49
CA ARG A 79 23.24 -2.57 -26.98
C ARG A 79 22.10 -3.52 -26.66
N ALA A 80 22.24 -4.80 -27.01
CA ALA A 80 21.21 -5.81 -26.75
C ALA A 80 20.88 -5.93 -25.26
N PHE A 81 21.90 -5.80 -24.39
CA PHE A 81 21.72 -5.81 -22.94
C PHE A 81 20.84 -4.65 -22.47
N ILE A 82 21.18 -3.42 -22.86
CA ILE A 82 20.46 -2.25 -22.38
C ILE A 82 19.05 -2.16 -23.00
N ASP A 83 18.89 -2.52 -24.28
CA ASP A 83 17.58 -2.62 -24.93
C ASP A 83 16.65 -3.61 -24.22
N ALA A 84 17.20 -4.74 -23.76
CA ALA A 84 16.47 -5.74 -23.00
C ALA A 84 16.11 -5.23 -21.59
N LEU A 85 16.97 -4.49 -20.91
CA LEU A 85 16.63 -3.84 -19.63
C LEU A 85 15.49 -2.83 -19.78
N MET A 86 15.55 -1.98 -20.81
CA MET A 86 14.49 -1.00 -21.08
C MET A 86 13.18 -1.68 -21.48
N THR A 87 13.25 -2.75 -22.26
CA THR A 87 12.09 -3.59 -22.59
C THR A 87 11.50 -4.23 -21.34
N THR A 88 12.33 -4.72 -20.44
CA THR A 88 11.89 -5.31 -19.16
C THR A 88 11.09 -4.32 -18.34
N ALA A 89 11.63 -3.12 -18.12
CA ALA A 89 10.94 -2.07 -17.36
C ALA A 89 9.62 -1.65 -18.02
N ARG A 90 9.61 -1.51 -19.35
CA ARG A 90 8.41 -1.21 -20.13
C ARG A 90 7.33 -2.29 -19.97
N GLU A 91 7.70 -3.57 -20.13
CA GLU A 91 6.73 -4.67 -20.03
C GLU A 91 6.22 -4.86 -18.60
N ALA A 92 7.05 -4.59 -17.58
CA ALA A 92 6.60 -4.57 -16.19
C ALA A 92 5.58 -3.45 -15.93
N LEU A 93 5.84 -2.26 -16.49
CA LEU A 93 4.94 -1.12 -16.39
C LEU A 93 3.62 -1.39 -17.10
N ARG A 94 3.65 -1.97 -18.30
CA ARG A 94 2.45 -2.37 -19.06
C ARG A 94 1.65 -3.46 -18.36
N ALA A 95 2.32 -4.45 -17.77
CA ALA A 95 1.64 -5.48 -16.98
C ALA A 95 0.92 -4.85 -15.78
N THR A 96 1.58 -3.92 -15.10
CA THR A 96 1.02 -3.16 -13.98
C THR A 96 -0.20 -2.34 -14.42
N GLU A 97 -0.05 -1.54 -15.47
CA GLU A 97 -1.12 -0.74 -16.05
C GLU A 97 -2.30 -1.62 -16.43
N LYS A 98 -2.08 -2.72 -17.15
CA LYS A 98 -3.12 -3.65 -17.56
C LYS A 98 -3.89 -4.28 -16.38
N ILE A 99 -3.20 -4.59 -15.29
CA ILE A 99 -3.84 -5.14 -14.07
C ILE A 99 -4.70 -4.07 -13.38
N VAL A 100 -4.27 -2.81 -13.43
CA VAL A 100 -4.91 -1.69 -12.75
C VAL A 100 -6.07 -1.10 -13.56
N SER A 101 -5.83 -0.79 -14.82
CA SER A 101 -6.78 -0.15 -15.73
C SER A 101 -7.69 -1.14 -16.47
N GLY A 102 -7.33 -2.43 -16.51
CA GLY A 102 -8.13 -3.46 -17.15
C GLY A 102 -8.40 -3.17 -18.64
N PRO A 103 -9.63 -3.38 -19.14
CA PRO A 103 -10.00 -3.09 -20.53
C PRO A 103 -10.38 -1.62 -20.80
N LEU A 104 -10.24 -0.72 -19.80
CA LEU A 104 -10.71 0.67 -19.88
C LEU A 104 -9.90 1.57 -20.83
N GLY A 105 -8.75 1.09 -21.32
CA GLY A 105 -7.99 1.76 -22.37
C GLY A 105 -6.74 0.95 -22.76
N PRO A 106 -6.21 1.11 -23.99
CA PRO A 106 -4.91 0.56 -24.33
C PRO A 106 -3.85 1.20 -23.41
N PRO A 107 -2.80 0.46 -23.01
CA PRO A 107 -1.73 1.03 -22.20
C PRO A 107 -1.15 2.25 -22.90
N GLN A 108 -1.19 3.41 -22.25
CA GLN A 108 -0.72 4.66 -22.85
C GLN A 108 0.79 4.83 -22.70
N VAL A 109 1.42 4.03 -21.83
CA VAL A 109 2.85 4.13 -21.59
C VAL A 109 3.63 3.32 -22.61
N GLU A 110 4.30 4.02 -23.52
CA GLU A 110 5.17 3.40 -24.52
C GLU A 110 6.49 2.90 -23.94
N ASN A 111 7.08 3.59 -22.95
CA ASN A 111 8.34 3.24 -22.30
C ASN A 111 8.36 3.70 -20.83
N LEU A 112 9.17 3.08 -19.98
CA LEU A 112 9.46 3.60 -18.65
C LEU A 112 10.08 5.01 -18.78
N PRO A 113 9.47 6.05 -18.19
CA PRO A 113 10.03 7.39 -18.24
C PRO A 113 11.22 7.51 -17.27
N LEU A 114 12.33 8.08 -17.75
CA LEU A 114 13.49 8.44 -16.92
C LEU A 114 13.82 9.92 -17.17
N PHE A 115 13.79 10.73 -16.12
CA PHE A 115 14.02 12.16 -16.18
C PHE A 115 15.21 12.59 -15.34
N GLY A 116 15.95 13.59 -15.84
CA GLY A 116 17.07 14.16 -15.11
C GLY A 116 16.62 15.12 -14.00
N ALA A 117 15.40 15.65 -14.09
CA ALA A 117 14.86 16.63 -13.15
C ALA A 117 13.41 16.30 -12.74
N GLU A 118 13.09 16.62 -11.48
CA GLU A 118 11.75 16.47 -10.90
C GLU A 118 10.66 17.20 -11.70
N SER A 119 10.95 18.42 -12.19
CA SER A 119 10.01 19.21 -12.98
C SER A 119 9.60 18.55 -14.30
N GLU A 120 10.49 17.76 -14.92
CA GLU A 120 10.19 17.03 -16.15
C GLU A 120 9.29 15.83 -15.88
N PHE A 121 9.52 15.13 -14.76
CA PHE A 121 8.66 14.05 -14.29
C PHE A 121 7.25 14.55 -13.95
N LEU A 122 7.14 15.64 -13.19
CA LEU A 122 5.83 16.23 -12.85
C LEU A 122 5.06 16.67 -14.10
N ALA A 123 5.72 17.32 -15.06
CA ALA A 123 5.08 17.69 -16.33
C ALA A 123 4.59 16.47 -17.13
N PHE A 124 5.32 15.35 -17.07
CA PHE A 124 4.92 14.09 -17.69
C PHE A 124 3.72 13.46 -16.99
N VAL A 125 3.67 13.49 -15.66
CA VAL A 125 2.49 13.06 -14.87
C VAL A 125 1.26 13.92 -15.22
N GLU A 126 1.41 15.25 -15.21
CA GLU A 126 0.35 16.21 -15.54
C GLU A 126 -0.20 16.06 -16.96
N SER A 127 0.59 15.52 -17.90
CA SER A 127 0.15 15.26 -19.27
C SER A 127 -0.89 14.14 -19.38
N GLY A 128 -1.09 13.35 -18.33
CA GLY A 128 -2.00 12.19 -18.31
C GLY A 128 -1.38 10.90 -18.85
N ALA A 129 -0.09 10.91 -19.21
CA ALA A 129 0.61 9.75 -19.77
C ALA A 129 0.65 8.53 -18.81
N LEU A 130 0.56 8.75 -17.50
CA LEU A 130 0.51 7.70 -16.47
C LEU A 130 -0.89 7.46 -15.90
N SER A 131 -1.96 7.95 -16.57
CA SER A 131 -3.34 7.88 -16.07
C SER A 131 -3.88 6.46 -15.86
N GLY A 132 -3.25 5.44 -16.47
CA GLY A 132 -3.56 4.03 -16.27
C GLY A 132 -2.95 3.40 -15.01
N LEU A 133 -2.21 4.16 -14.20
CA LEU A 133 -1.53 3.70 -12.99
C LEU A 133 -2.09 4.36 -11.74
N ARG A 134 -1.95 3.68 -10.60
CA ARG A 134 -2.32 4.23 -9.29
C ARG A 134 -1.22 5.15 -8.74
N PRO A 135 -1.54 6.08 -7.82
CA PRO A 135 -0.56 6.97 -7.20
C PRO A 135 0.62 6.25 -6.53
N ASP A 136 0.37 5.10 -5.90
CA ASP A 136 1.43 4.29 -5.27
C ASP A 136 2.43 3.76 -6.30
N GLN A 137 1.99 3.48 -7.53
CA GLN A 137 2.80 3.01 -8.64
C GLN A 137 3.52 4.15 -9.36
N ILE A 138 2.87 5.31 -9.50
CA ILE A 138 3.52 6.53 -9.98
C ILE A 138 4.68 6.90 -9.05
N GLN A 139 4.50 6.72 -7.74
CA GLN A 139 5.58 6.94 -6.80
C GLN A 139 6.69 5.87 -6.86
N LEU A 140 6.37 4.61 -7.19
CA LEU A 140 7.42 3.63 -7.50
C LEU A 140 8.27 4.08 -8.69
N ILE A 141 7.64 4.66 -9.72
CA ILE A 141 8.34 5.22 -10.88
C ILE A 141 9.18 6.43 -10.47
N GLU A 142 8.64 7.31 -9.62
CA GLU A 142 9.34 8.46 -9.05
C GLU A 142 10.59 8.05 -8.27
N GLN A 143 10.47 7.02 -7.42
CA GLN A 143 11.60 6.44 -6.68
C GLN A 143 12.62 5.77 -7.58
N PHE A 144 12.25 5.42 -8.81
CA PHE A 144 13.17 4.93 -9.81
C PHE A 144 13.75 6.05 -10.68
N GLN A 145 13.50 7.32 -10.37
CA GLN A 145 14.06 8.43 -11.12
C GLN A 145 15.49 8.76 -10.67
N PRO A 146 16.36 9.16 -11.60
CA PRO A 146 17.72 9.61 -11.31
C PRO A 146 17.79 10.72 -10.24
N TYR A 147 16.90 11.72 -10.33
CA TYR A 147 16.90 12.86 -9.40
C TYR A 147 16.51 12.49 -7.96
N TYR A 148 15.72 11.43 -7.77
CA TYR A 148 15.22 11.03 -6.44
C TYR A 148 16.36 10.68 -5.47
N TRP A 149 17.49 10.21 -6.01
CA TRP A 149 18.63 9.74 -5.23
C TRP A 149 19.78 10.74 -5.11
N ALA A 150 19.65 11.95 -5.68
CA ALA A 150 20.73 12.93 -5.75
C ALA A 150 21.25 13.33 -4.35
N ASP A 151 20.37 13.40 -3.35
CA ASP A 151 20.70 13.80 -1.97
C ASP A 151 20.73 12.62 -0.97
N ALA A 152 20.84 11.38 -1.45
CA ALA A 152 20.78 10.20 -0.60
C ALA A 152 21.91 10.18 0.45
N ILE A 153 21.55 10.16 1.75
CA ILE A 153 22.51 10.16 2.87
C ILE A 153 23.03 8.74 3.19
N LYS A 154 22.23 7.70 2.90
CA LYS A 154 22.59 6.31 3.23
C LYS A 154 23.49 5.69 2.15
N PRO A 155 24.61 5.03 2.51
CA PRO A 155 25.52 4.40 1.54
C PRO A 155 24.86 3.35 0.62
N ALA A 156 23.82 2.67 1.09
CA ALA A 156 23.05 1.74 0.25
C ALA A 156 22.20 2.47 -0.81
N HIS A 157 21.62 3.61 -0.47
CA HIS A 157 20.80 4.42 -1.37
C HIS A 157 21.67 5.18 -2.38
N GLN A 158 22.86 5.64 -1.98
CA GLN A 158 23.84 6.24 -2.89
C GLN A 158 24.26 5.27 -3.99
N ARG A 159 24.55 4.01 -3.62
CA ARG A 159 24.89 2.96 -4.59
C ARG A 159 23.74 2.65 -5.54
N PHE A 160 22.51 2.59 -5.04
CA PHE A 160 21.34 2.41 -5.90
C PHE A 160 21.12 3.60 -6.86
N GLY A 161 21.26 4.82 -6.35
CA GLY A 161 21.19 6.05 -7.16
C GLY A 161 22.22 6.07 -8.29
N ALA A 162 23.46 5.66 -8.03
CA ALA A 162 24.50 5.55 -9.06
C ALA A 162 24.11 4.58 -10.19
N VAL A 163 23.41 3.48 -9.87
CA VAL A 163 22.92 2.50 -10.86
C VAL A 163 21.79 3.09 -11.71
N VAL A 164 20.84 3.80 -11.10
CA VAL A 164 19.74 4.47 -11.81
C VAL A 164 20.26 5.59 -12.72
N MET A 165 21.24 6.39 -12.24
CA MET A 165 21.92 7.41 -13.04
C MET A 165 22.61 6.79 -14.27
N ARG A 166 23.28 5.65 -14.09
CA ARG A 166 23.94 4.91 -15.18
C ARG A 166 22.92 4.43 -16.22
N LEU A 167 21.77 3.88 -15.78
CA LEU A 167 20.70 3.48 -16.70
C LEU A 167 20.17 4.67 -17.52
N PHE A 168 19.95 5.81 -16.87
CA PHE A 168 19.53 7.05 -17.54
C PHE A 168 20.56 7.56 -18.55
N GLY A 169 21.84 7.55 -18.17
CA GLY A 169 22.95 7.94 -19.05
C GLY A 169 23.10 7.06 -20.28
N LEU A 170 22.69 5.78 -20.21
CA LEU A 170 22.72 4.83 -21.31
C LEU A 170 21.46 4.87 -22.19
N ALA A 171 20.32 5.31 -21.67
CA ALA A 171 19.06 5.37 -22.42
C ALA A 171 19.13 6.34 -23.62
N THR A 172 19.79 7.49 -23.47
CA THR A 172 19.88 8.51 -24.53
C THR A 172 20.79 8.10 -25.71
N PRO A 173 22.03 7.59 -25.49
CA PRO A 173 22.88 7.06 -26.55
C PRO A 173 22.22 5.98 -27.41
N ILE A 174 21.40 5.12 -26.80
CA ILE A 174 20.72 4.04 -27.52
C ILE A 174 19.69 4.58 -28.50
N GLN A 175 18.84 5.49 -28.06
CA GLN A 175 17.83 6.14 -28.90
C GLN A 175 18.45 6.87 -30.11
N ARG A 176 19.69 7.33 -29.97
CA ARG A 176 20.43 8.05 -31.02
C ARG A 176 21.38 7.17 -31.83
N GLU A 177 21.37 5.85 -31.60
CA GLU A 177 22.34 4.91 -32.18
C GLU A 177 23.81 5.32 -31.99
N ALA A 178 24.10 6.05 -30.91
CA ALA A 178 25.43 6.54 -30.62
C ALA A 178 26.38 5.40 -30.24
N ARG A 179 27.66 5.56 -30.60
CA ARG A 179 28.78 4.70 -30.25
C ARG A 179 29.95 5.57 -29.75
N PRO A 180 30.83 5.03 -28.89
CA PRO A 180 30.77 3.69 -28.31
C PRO A 180 29.88 3.61 -27.06
N LEU A 181 29.25 2.46 -26.81
CA LEU A 181 28.51 2.14 -25.58
C LEU A 181 29.42 1.49 -24.52
N VAL A 182 30.54 0.93 -24.95
CA VAL A 182 31.58 0.37 -24.08
C VAL A 182 32.78 1.31 -24.10
N ALA A 183 33.29 1.62 -22.93
CA ALA A 183 34.57 2.31 -22.77
C ALA A 183 35.48 1.43 -21.91
N PHE A 184 36.71 1.90 -21.70
CA PHE A 184 37.65 1.21 -20.85
C PHE A 184 38.05 2.09 -19.68
N TRP A 185 38.30 1.47 -18.53
CA TRP A 185 38.81 2.16 -17.35
C TRP A 185 40.28 1.81 -17.18
N VAL A 186 41.15 2.82 -17.26
CA VAL A 186 42.58 2.66 -17.02
C VAL A 186 42.83 2.85 -15.54
N GLN A 187 43.40 1.83 -14.91
CA GLN A 187 43.61 1.82 -13.47
C GLN A 187 44.97 1.32 -13.03
N SER A 188 45.34 1.70 -11.81
CA SER A 188 46.55 1.20 -11.12
C SER A 188 47.85 1.49 -11.86
N ALA A 189 47.95 2.64 -12.53
CA ALA A 189 49.13 3.00 -13.32
C ALA A 189 50.40 3.13 -12.47
N LEU A 190 51.35 2.19 -12.65
CA LEU A 190 52.68 2.21 -12.04
C LEU A 190 53.78 2.21 -13.12
N PRO A 191 53.84 3.25 -13.97
CA PRO A 191 54.71 3.27 -15.14
C PRO A 191 56.19 3.20 -14.76
N ALA A 192 56.94 2.33 -15.45
CA ALA A 192 58.38 2.24 -15.35
C ALA A 192 59.03 2.79 -16.63
N LEU A 193 59.92 3.76 -16.47
CA LEU A 193 60.70 4.38 -17.55
C LEU A 193 62.20 4.16 -17.28
N GLU A 194 62.89 3.57 -18.25
CA GLU A 194 64.34 3.32 -18.18
C GLU A 194 65.04 4.02 -19.34
N ALA A 195 66.08 4.81 -19.05
CA ALA A 195 66.93 5.42 -20.06
C ALA A 195 68.31 4.79 -20.04
N ASP A 196 68.92 4.60 -21.22
CA ASP A 196 70.25 4.03 -21.32
C ASP A 196 71.30 4.98 -20.70
N PRO A 197 72.19 4.49 -19.81
CA PRO A 197 73.21 5.33 -19.20
C PRO A 197 74.10 6.05 -20.24
N PRO A 198 74.46 7.33 -20.03
CA PRO A 198 74.31 8.10 -18.78
C PRO A 198 72.99 8.87 -18.67
N ALA A 199 72.04 8.70 -19.59
CA ALA A 199 70.76 9.39 -19.51
C ALA A 199 69.93 8.84 -18.35
N VAL A 200 69.20 9.72 -17.66
CA VAL A 200 68.34 9.36 -16.53
C VAL A 200 67.00 10.05 -16.73
N VAL A 201 65.92 9.34 -16.46
CA VAL A 201 64.57 9.90 -16.42
C VAL A 201 64.43 10.74 -15.16
N THR A 202 64.08 11.99 -15.35
CA THR A 202 63.85 12.98 -14.28
C THR A 202 62.38 13.41 -14.30
N GLN A 203 61.82 13.76 -13.14
CA GLN A 203 60.46 14.33 -13.03
C GLN A 203 59.33 13.47 -13.63
N LEU A 204 59.24 12.19 -13.25
CA LEU A 204 58.09 11.34 -13.59
C LEU A 204 56.85 11.77 -12.78
N GLN A 205 55.79 12.17 -13.47
CA GLN A 205 54.48 12.49 -12.90
C GLN A 205 53.42 11.56 -13.49
N THR A 206 52.71 10.83 -12.62
CA THR A 206 51.60 9.94 -12.98
C THR A 206 50.26 10.67 -12.93
N TYR A 207 49.36 10.36 -13.85
CA TYR A 207 48.00 10.88 -13.89
C TYR A 207 47.02 9.88 -13.24
N PRO A 208 45.87 10.36 -12.72
CA PRO A 208 44.90 9.49 -12.06
C PRO A 208 44.24 8.51 -13.03
N ASP A 209 43.65 7.47 -12.44
CA ASP A 209 42.77 6.52 -13.11
C ASP A 209 41.65 7.27 -13.87
N GLY A 210 41.23 6.74 -15.01
CA GLY A 210 40.31 7.46 -15.88
C GLY A 210 39.78 6.65 -17.06
N VAL A 211 38.80 7.25 -17.73
CA VAL A 211 38.14 6.65 -18.89
C VAL A 211 39.03 6.73 -20.14
N LEU A 212 39.09 5.62 -20.87
CA LEU A 212 39.75 5.45 -22.15
C LEU A 212 38.68 5.16 -23.20
N VAL A 213 38.40 6.18 -24.03
CA VAL A 213 37.50 6.09 -25.20
C VAL A 213 38.28 6.13 -26.52
N ASP A 214 39.28 7.02 -26.60
CA ASP A 214 40.21 7.09 -27.73
C ASP A 214 41.65 6.92 -27.24
N TRP A 215 42.04 7.75 -26.28
CA TRP A 215 43.34 7.71 -25.62
C TRP A 215 43.24 8.23 -24.17
N HIS A 216 44.19 7.83 -23.32
CA HIS A 216 44.32 8.26 -21.93
C HIS A 216 45.78 8.60 -21.60
N LEU A 217 46.01 9.74 -20.95
CA LEU A 217 47.35 10.13 -20.49
C LEU A 217 47.70 9.39 -19.21
N VAL A 218 48.79 8.62 -19.23
CA VAL A 218 49.24 7.84 -18.07
C VAL A 218 50.30 8.59 -17.28
N ALA A 219 51.28 9.18 -17.96
CA ALA A 219 52.38 9.88 -17.30
C ALA A 219 53.04 10.94 -18.18
N THR A 220 53.68 11.92 -17.53
CA THR A 220 54.66 12.83 -18.14
C THR A 220 56.02 12.64 -17.48
N PHE A 221 57.09 12.88 -18.22
CA PHE A 221 58.47 12.70 -17.73
C PHE A 221 59.44 13.64 -18.45
N HIS A 222 60.67 13.76 -17.96
CA HIS A 222 61.74 14.51 -18.61
C HIS A 222 63.01 13.67 -18.79
N VAL A 223 63.58 13.66 -19.98
CA VAL A 223 64.85 13.01 -20.32
C VAL A 223 65.77 13.99 -21.06
N PRO A 224 67.10 13.78 -21.06
CA PRO A 224 67.99 14.59 -21.87
C PRO A 224 67.58 14.61 -23.36
N PRO A 225 67.67 15.76 -24.06
CA PRO A 225 67.35 15.85 -25.49
C PRO A 225 68.03 14.77 -26.33
N GLY A 226 67.27 14.11 -27.20
CA GLY A 226 67.74 13.01 -28.05
C GLY A 226 67.77 11.63 -27.37
N THR A 227 67.24 11.49 -26.15
CA THR A 227 67.10 10.19 -25.46
C THR A 227 65.77 9.53 -25.78
N SER A 228 65.77 8.22 -26.07
CA SER A 228 64.57 7.40 -26.21
C SER A 228 64.48 6.40 -25.05
N PRO A 229 63.66 6.65 -24.00
CA PRO A 229 63.54 5.72 -22.89
C PRO A 229 62.72 4.48 -23.26
N GLN A 230 63.06 3.35 -22.66
CA GLN A 230 62.21 2.16 -22.61
C GLN A 230 61.08 2.37 -21.61
N TYR A 231 59.91 1.81 -21.90
CA TYR A 231 58.69 2.05 -21.13
C TYR A 231 57.91 0.77 -20.86
N THR A 232 57.45 0.61 -19.63
CA THR A 232 56.46 -0.41 -19.24
C THR A 232 55.29 0.29 -18.54
N PRO A 233 54.04 0.20 -19.07
CA PRO A 233 52.91 0.93 -18.50
C PRO A 233 52.50 0.48 -17.11
N ASN A 234 52.55 -0.82 -16.84
CA ASN A 234 51.99 -1.45 -15.63
C ASN A 234 50.61 -0.86 -15.29
N ILE A 235 49.71 -0.90 -16.27
CA ILE A 235 48.31 -0.49 -16.14
C ILE A 235 47.43 -1.73 -16.20
N ALA A 236 46.32 -1.70 -15.47
CA ALA A 236 45.20 -2.60 -15.72
C ALA A 236 44.12 -1.83 -16.50
N ILE A 237 43.47 -2.52 -17.43
CA ILE A 237 42.41 -1.95 -18.27
C ILE A 237 41.23 -2.91 -18.20
N ASP A 238 40.08 -2.40 -17.76
CA ASP A 238 38.84 -3.16 -17.67
C ASP A 238 37.73 -2.49 -18.48
N PRO A 239 36.87 -3.26 -19.17
CA PRO A 239 35.74 -2.70 -19.87
C PRO A 239 34.73 -2.16 -18.87
N ILE A 240 34.06 -1.08 -19.25
CA ILE A 240 32.99 -0.43 -18.52
C ILE A 240 31.90 0.05 -19.49
N LEU A 241 30.70 0.31 -18.99
CA LEU A 241 29.67 0.99 -19.77
C LEU A 241 30.05 2.48 -19.91
N ASN A 242 29.98 3.02 -21.13
CA ASN A 242 30.41 4.37 -21.47
C ASN A 242 29.41 5.44 -21.00
N THR A 243 29.28 5.60 -19.68
CA THR A 243 28.46 6.64 -19.08
C THR A 243 28.89 6.92 -17.64
N GLU A 244 28.62 8.15 -17.18
CA GLU A 244 28.75 8.50 -15.76
C GLU A 244 27.60 7.89 -14.94
N PRO A 245 27.82 7.55 -13.65
CA PRO A 245 29.07 7.71 -12.90
C PRO A 245 30.15 6.68 -13.26
N TRP A 246 31.41 7.15 -13.34
CA TRP A 246 32.58 6.31 -13.59
C TRP A 246 32.98 5.46 -12.38
N PRO A 247 33.73 4.36 -12.56
CA PRO A 247 34.20 3.51 -11.47
C PRO A 247 34.93 4.28 -10.35
N GLU A 248 34.59 4.00 -9.10
CA GLU A 248 35.31 4.53 -7.92
C GLU A 248 36.58 3.72 -7.58
N GLY A 249 36.74 2.54 -8.17
CA GLY A 249 37.86 1.64 -7.91
C GLY A 249 37.82 0.35 -8.75
N PRO A 250 38.80 -0.55 -8.56
CA PRO A 250 39.07 -1.66 -9.48
C PRO A 250 38.02 -2.77 -9.52
N ASP A 251 37.16 -2.82 -8.51
CA ASP A 251 36.10 -3.81 -8.44
C ASP A 251 34.84 -3.39 -9.21
N ASP A 252 34.71 -2.14 -9.69
CA ASP A 252 33.53 -1.66 -10.45
C ASP A 252 33.69 -1.80 -11.98
N ASN A 253 33.98 -3.02 -12.44
CA ASN A 253 34.08 -3.37 -13.85
C ASN A 253 32.70 -3.61 -14.51
N MET A 254 32.67 -3.75 -15.84
CA MET A 254 31.43 -3.98 -16.61
C MET A 254 30.58 -5.15 -16.08
N SER A 255 31.19 -6.25 -15.62
CA SER A 255 30.43 -7.39 -15.07
C SER A 255 29.73 -7.04 -13.75
N VAL A 256 30.33 -6.18 -12.93
CA VAL A 256 29.69 -5.64 -11.72
C VAL A 256 28.58 -4.66 -12.09
N GLN A 257 28.84 -3.74 -13.01
CA GLN A 257 27.87 -2.75 -13.49
C GLN A 257 26.62 -3.43 -14.08
N CYS A 258 26.79 -4.47 -14.90
CA CYS A 258 25.68 -5.24 -15.47
C CYS A 258 24.84 -5.95 -14.40
N ARG A 259 25.50 -6.57 -13.41
CA ARG A 259 24.79 -7.23 -12.29
C ARG A 259 24.02 -6.24 -11.44
N GLN A 260 24.57 -5.06 -11.19
CA GLN A 260 23.89 -4.00 -10.46
C GLN A 260 22.64 -3.51 -11.21
N LEU A 261 22.75 -3.29 -12.53
CA LEU A 261 21.62 -2.90 -13.38
C LEU A 261 20.53 -3.98 -13.42
N LEU A 262 20.92 -5.25 -13.59
CA LEU A 262 19.98 -6.38 -13.53
C LEU A 262 19.25 -6.40 -12.18
N ARG A 263 19.97 -6.30 -11.06
CA ARG A 263 19.36 -6.29 -9.74
C ARG A 263 18.38 -5.12 -9.54
N ALA A 264 18.73 -3.92 -10.01
CA ALA A 264 17.85 -2.76 -9.90
C ALA A 264 16.54 -2.95 -10.70
N ILE A 265 16.64 -3.53 -11.90
CA ILE A 265 15.47 -3.82 -12.74
C ILE A 265 14.64 -4.98 -12.17
N GLU A 266 15.27 -6.01 -11.62
CA GLU A 266 14.58 -7.08 -10.90
C GLU A 266 13.78 -6.53 -9.72
N GLU A 267 14.40 -5.67 -8.89
CA GLU A 267 13.73 -5.03 -7.76
C GLU A 267 12.54 -4.15 -8.21
N LEU A 268 12.63 -3.50 -9.37
CA LEU A 268 11.53 -2.75 -9.98
C LEU A 268 10.36 -3.66 -10.37
N ILE A 269 10.62 -4.79 -11.04
CA ILE A 269 9.57 -5.78 -11.41
C ILE A 269 8.88 -6.28 -10.14
N VAL A 270 9.65 -6.68 -9.13
CA VAL A 270 9.14 -7.18 -7.86
C VAL A 270 8.34 -6.12 -7.12
N ALA A 271 8.76 -4.85 -7.17
CA ALA A 271 8.02 -3.74 -6.58
C ALA A 271 6.65 -3.54 -7.27
N PHE A 272 6.60 -3.64 -8.59
CA PHE A 272 5.34 -3.60 -9.34
C PHE A 272 4.44 -4.79 -9.04
N GLU A 273 4.95 -6.02 -9.03
CA GLU A 273 4.20 -7.22 -8.66
C GLU A 273 3.61 -7.10 -7.25
N ARG A 274 4.38 -6.52 -6.30
CA ARG A 274 3.90 -6.22 -4.95
C ARG A 274 2.81 -5.15 -4.94
N SER A 275 2.95 -4.10 -5.74
CA SER A 275 1.95 -3.04 -5.83
C SER A 275 0.58 -3.62 -6.21
N VAL A 276 0.53 -4.61 -7.09
CA VAL A 276 -0.73 -5.22 -7.56
C VAL A 276 -1.17 -6.44 -6.72
N GLY A 277 -0.58 -6.64 -5.54
CA GLY A 277 -0.99 -7.68 -4.60
C GLY A 277 -0.55 -9.10 -4.97
N LEU A 278 0.37 -9.26 -5.93
CA LEU A 278 0.90 -10.58 -6.32
C LEU A 278 2.06 -11.04 -5.42
N ARG A 279 2.56 -10.18 -4.53
CA ARG A 279 3.59 -10.50 -3.54
C ARG A 279 3.28 -9.91 -2.17
N ALA A 280 3.81 -10.54 -1.13
CA ALA A 280 3.72 -10.05 0.23
C ALA A 280 4.40 -8.67 0.40
N PRO A 281 3.88 -7.79 1.27
CA PRO A 281 4.54 -6.53 1.61
C PRO A 281 5.88 -6.80 2.30
N LEU A 282 6.95 -6.14 1.85
CA LEU A 282 8.24 -6.14 2.56
C LEU A 282 8.38 -4.89 3.43
N ASN A 283 8.98 -5.06 4.61
CA ASN A 283 9.40 -3.95 5.47
C ASN A 283 10.79 -3.40 5.08
N ASP A 284 11.58 -4.15 4.30
CA ASP A 284 12.94 -3.79 3.88
C ASP A 284 13.12 -3.98 2.36
N GLY A 285 13.41 -2.87 1.65
CA GLY A 285 13.65 -2.77 0.21
C GLY A 285 14.05 -1.34 -0.20
N HIS A 286 14.69 -1.17 -1.36
CA HIS A 286 15.07 0.15 -1.89
C HIS A 286 13.85 0.99 -2.30
N PHE A 287 12.87 0.34 -2.92
CA PHE A 287 11.55 0.90 -3.18
C PHE A 287 10.66 0.76 -1.94
N ARG A 288 10.16 1.88 -1.46
CA ARG A 288 9.20 1.93 -0.36
C ARG A 288 7.94 2.55 -0.91
N LEU A 289 6.84 1.82 -0.95
CA LEU A 289 5.55 2.47 -1.12
C LEU A 289 5.39 3.46 0.04
N ILE A 290 5.42 4.76 -0.24
CA ILE A 290 5.06 5.81 0.70
C ILE A 290 3.73 6.32 0.17
N PRO A 291 2.62 6.33 0.91
CA PRO A 291 1.36 6.81 0.35
C PRO A 291 1.55 8.22 -0.22
N ALA A 292 1.23 8.39 -1.50
CA ALA A 292 0.94 9.70 -2.03
C ALA A 292 -0.30 10.20 -1.28
N GLU A 293 -0.19 11.37 -0.65
CA GLU A 293 -1.38 12.14 -0.31
C GLU A 293 -2.01 12.56 -1.65
N ASP A 294 -3.29 12.23 -1.82
CA ASP A 294 -4.19 12.55 -2.95
C ASP A 294 -4.29 11.54 -4.14
N ASP A 295 -5.55 11.25 -4.52
CA ASP A 295 -6.19 10.17 -5.32
C ASP A 295 -5.95 10.29 -6.88
N PRO A 296 -6.27 9.30 -7.78
CA PRO A 296 -7.60 8.69 -7.89
C PRO A 296 -7.71 7.17 -8.15
N LEU A 297 -8.47 6.49 -7.30
CA LEU A 297 -9.22 5.24 -7.55
C LEU A 297 -10.35 5.41 -8.61
N TRP A 298 -10.52 6.63 -9.11
CA TRP A 298 -11.48 7.05 -10.13
C TRP A 298 -10.77 7.52 -11.41
N ALA A 299 -10.86 6.74 -12.48
CA ALA A 299 -10.30 7.14 -13.77
C ALA A 299 -11.27 8.07 -14.51
N ARG A 300 -10.80 9.18 -15.07
CA ARG A 300 -11.63 10.00 -15.97
C ARG A 300 -11.97 9.17 -17.22
N VAL A 301 -13.24 9.13 -17.59
CA VAL A 301 -13.73 8.35 -18.73
C VAL A 301 -13.90 9.28 -19.92
N ASP A 302 -13.24 8.95 -21.04
CA ASP A 302 -13.51 9.60 -22.31
C ASP A 302 -14.81 9.06 -22.91
N THR A 303 -15.83 9.90 -22.90
CA THR A 303 -17.19 9.65 -23.37
C THR A 303 -17.39 10.06 -24.83
N SER A 304 -16.37 10.60 -25.51
CA SER A 304 -16.48 11.14 -26.86
C SER A 304 -16.95 10.11 -27.91
N ASP A 305 -16.55 8.85 -27.74
CA ASP A 305 -16.96 7.73 -28.59
C ASP A 305 -18.31 7.11 -28.20
N ASN A 306 -18.89 7.49 -27.04
CA ASN A 306 -20.14 6.94 -26.50
C ASN A 306 -21.06 8.04 -25.93
N PRO A 307 -21.63 8.91 -26.78
CA PRO A 307 -22.44 10.07 -26.35
C PRO A 307 -23.72 9.69 -25.58
N ASP A 308 -24.20 8.45 -25.73
CA ASP A 308 -25.35 7.92 -24.99
C ASP A 308 -25.05 7.77 -23.49
N VAL A 309 -23.78 7.61 -23.09
CA VAL A 309 -23.36 7.50 -21.68
C VAL A 309 -23.52 8.84 -20.96
N GLU A 310 -23.09 9.95 -21.57
CA GLU A 310 -23.30 11.29 -21.03
C GLU A 310 -24.78 11.67 -21.00
N ALA A 311 -25.52 11.37 -22.08
CA ALA A 311 -26.96 11.61 -22.11
C ALA A 311 -27.70 10.81 -21.01
N GLY A 312 -27.27 9.57 -20.75
CA GLY A 312 -27.79 8.72 -19.69
C GLY A 312 -27.43 9.22 -18.28
N LEU A 313 -26.20 9.68 -18.07
CA LEU A 313 -25.75 10.27 -16.80
C LEU A 313 -26.43 11.62 -16.52
N ALA A 314 -26.59 12.47 -17.53
CA ALA A 314 -27.30 13.74 -17.43
C ALA A 314 -28.81 13.57 -17.19
N GLY A 315 -29.38 12.44 -17.62
CA GLY A 315 -30.75 12.03 -17.32
C GLY A 315 -30.92 11.34 -15.97
N SER A 316 -29.83 10.99 -15.27
CA SER A 316 -29.86 10.44 -13.92
C SER A 316 -29.90 11.56 -12.89
N ASP A 317 -30.89 11.53 -11.99
CA ASP A 317 -31.13 12.55 -10.95
C ASP A 317 -29.90 12.83 -10.05
N ILE A 318 -28.97 11.88 -9.96
CA ILE A 318 -27.76 11.94 -9.13
C ILE A 318 -26.45 11.94 -9.93
N GLY A 319 -26.51 11.83 -11.26
CA GLY A 319 -25.34 11.73 -12.12
C GLY A 319 -24.55 10.41 -11.97
N LEU A 320 -25.21 9.26 -11.86
CA LEU A 320 -24.55 7.97 -11.62
C LEU A 320 -25.07 6.89 -12.57
N ALA A 321 -24.19 6.00 -13.03
CA ALA A 321 -24.57 4.87 -13.88
C ALA A 321 -23.69 3.65 -13.61
N THR A 322 -24.20 2.46 -13.93
CA THR A 322 -23.38 1.24 -14.01
C THR A 322 -23.27 0.78 -15.45
N TYR A 323 -22.05 0.53 -15.89
CA TYR A 323 -21.72 0.03 -17.21
C TYR A 323 -21.12 -1.38 -17.05
N ARG A 324 -21.61 -2.36 -17.83
CA ARG A 324 -21.03 -3.70 -17.88
C ARG A 324 -20.27 -3.88 -19.17
N SER A 325 -19.02 -4.33 -19.08
CA SER A 325 -18.17 -4.66 -20.23
C SER A 325 -17.65 -6.09 -20.07
N GLY A 326 -18.31 -7.06 -20.69
CA GLY A 326 -18.02 -8.48 -20.44
C GLY A 326 -18.32 -8.86 -18.99
N ASP A 327 -17.30 -9.34 -18.27
CA ASP A 327 -17.40 -9.73 -16.86
C ASP A 327 -17.20 -8.55 -15.89
N ASP A 328 -16.67 -7.41 -16.39
CA ASP A 328 -16.38 -6.24 -15.56
C ASP A 328 -17.63 -5.40 -15.30
N LEU A 329 -17.79 -4.98 -14.04
CA LEU A 329 -18.80 -4.01 -13.61
C LEU A 329 -18.11 -2.67 -13.33
N ILE A 330 -18.43 -1.64 -14.11
CA ILE A 330 -17.84 -0.32 -14.00
C ILE A 330 -18.90 0.65 -13.45
N MET A 331 -18.55 1.37 -12.39
CA MET A 331 -19.33 2.47 -11.85
C MET A 331 -18.93 3.77 -12.52
N LEU A 332 -19.89 4.55 -13.01
CA LEU A 332 -19.68 5.85 -13.62
C LEU A 332 -20.33 6.94 -12.78
N VAL A 333 -19.60 8.03 -12.53
CA VAL A 333 -20.04 9.18 -11.74
C VAL A 333 -19.78 10.47 -12.54
N GLN A 334 -20.81 11.30 -12.66
CA GLN A 334 -20.72 12.65 -13.20
C GLN A 334 -20.23 13.61 -12.12
N ARG A 335 -19.09 14.24 -12.36
CA ARG A 335 -18.55 15.36 -11.58
C ARG A 335 -18.58 16.65 -12.42
N PRO A 336 -18.42 17.84 -11.81
CA PRO A 336 -18.41 19.12 -12.54
C PRO A 336 -17.33 19.23 -13.62
N ASP A 337 -16.24 18.48 -13.47
CA ASP A 337 -15.04 18.47 -14.31
C ASP A 337 -14.97 17.29 -15.31
N GLY A 338 -15.92 16.36 -15.26
CA GLY A 338 -16.03 15.26 -16.22
C GLY A 338 -16.78 14.03 -15.69
N VAL A 339 -16.82 12.98 -16.51
CA VAL A 339 -17.30 11.64 -16.10
C VAL A 339 -16.11 10.83 -15.58
N TYR A 340 -16.30 10.17 -14.44
CA TYR A 340 -15.30 9.33 -13.79
C TYR A 340 -15.81 7.90 -13.64
N GLY A 341 -14.91 6.92 -13.78
CA GLY A 341 -15.19 5.50 -13.80
C GLY A 341 -14.35 4.74 -12.77
N ARG A 342 -14.96 3.74 -12.14
CA ARG A 342 -14.27 2.81 -11.23
C ARG A 342 -14.74 1.38 -11.45
N ILE A 343 -13.81 0.43 -11.53
CA ILE A 343 -14.15 -1.00 -11.62
C ILE A 343 -14.57 -1.50 -10.23
N VAL A 344 -15.72 -2.18 -10.17
CA VAL A 344 -16.12 -3.00 -9.02
C VAL A 344 -15.49 -4.38 -9.22
N PRO A 345 -14.57 -4.80 -8.35
CA PRO A 345 -13.82 -6.04 -8.54
C PRO A 345 -14.75 -7.26 -8.57
N MET A 346 -14.31 -8.31 -9.27
CA MET A 346 -14.96 -9.62 -9.24
C MET A 346 -14.89 -10.21 -7.83
N ALA A 347 -15.84 -11.11 -7.52
CA ALA A 347 -15.82 -11.84 -6.26
C ALA A 347 -14.54 -12.69 -6.18
N GLY A 348 -13.93 -12.80 -4.99
CA GLY A 348 -12.67 -13.53 -4.82
C GLY A 348 -12.78 -15.01 -5.23
N ASP A 349 -11.71 -15.64 -5.67
CA ASP A 349 -11.77 -17.02 -6.17
C ASP A 349 -12.29 -18.02 -5.13
N LEU A 350 -13.04 -19.02 -5.58
CA LEU A 350 -13.50 -20.13 -4.75
C LEU A 350 -12.44 -21.24 -4.71
N ASP A 351 -12.30 -21.91 -3.57
CA ASP A 351 -11.45 -23.11 -3.48
C ASP A 351 -11.92 -24.17 -4.49
N PRO A 352 -11.09 -24.51 -5.50
CA PRO A 352 -11.47 -25.46 -6.54
C PRO A 352 -11.62 -26.90 -6.02
N ALA A 353 -11.07 -27.20 -4.84
CA ALA A 353 -11.17 -28.52 -4.21
C ALA A 353 -12.49 -28.74 -3.46
N ALA A 354 -13.18 -27.66 -3.07
CA ALA A 354 -14.42 -27.70 -2.31
C ALA A 354 -15.67 -27.72 -3.21
N ASN A 355 -16.79 -28.22 -2.70
CA ASN A 355 -18.08 -28.07 -3.39
C ASN A 355 -18.44 -26.58 -3.42
N ARG A 356 -18.75 -26.03 -4.61
CA ARG A 356 -19.07 -24.61 -4.83
C ARG A 356 -20.00 -24.00 -3.78
N GLY A 357 -21.01 -24.75 -3.30
CA GLY A 357 -21.90 -24.27 -2.23
C GLY A 357 -21.14 -23.95 -0.94
N ALA A 358 -20.40 -24.93 -0.42
CA ALA A 358 -19.58 -24.77 0.77
C ALA A 358 -18.44 -23.76 0.54
N ALA A 359 -17.79 -23.81 -0.63
CA ALA A 359 -16.73 -22.86 -0.99
C ALA A 359 -17.24 -21.41 -0.99
N ALA A 360 -18.46 -21.16 -1.48
CA ALA A 360 -19.07 -19.83 -1.47
C ALA A 360 -19.51 -19.38 -0.06
N GLU A 361 -19.93 -20.32 0.80
CA GLU A 361 -20.21 -20.06 2.21
C GLU A 361 -18.95 -19.63 2.96
N ASP A 362 -17.86 -20.38 2.80
CA ASP A 362 -16.56 -20.09 3.40
C ASP A 362 -15.98 -18.78 2.86
N ALA A 363 -15.95 -18.57 1.53
CA ALA A 363 -15.45 -17.33 0.94
C ALA A 363 -16.22 -16.08 1.40
N SER A 364 -17.54 -16.18 1.59
CA SER A 364 -18.35 -15.06 2.11
C SER A 364 -18.00 -14.74 3.58
N ARG A 365 -17.71 -15.77 4.38
CA ARG A 365 -17.28 -15.64 5.78
C ARG A 365 -15.87 -15.06 5.86
N ASP A 366 -14.96 -15.56 5.03
CA ASP A 366 -13.57 -15.13 4.97
C ASP A 366 -13.45 -13.67 4.54
N SER A 367 -14.23 -13.23 3.55
CA SER A 367 -14.31 -11.82 3.12
C SER A 367 -14.71 -10.90 4.28
N ALA A 368 -15.73 -11.29 5.06
CA ALA A 368 -16.17 -10.53 6.22
C ALA A 368 -15.13 -10.50 7.36
N ALA A 369 -14.37 -11.59 7.53
CA ALA A 369 -13.32 -11.71 8.54
C ALA A 369 -12.00 -11.02 8.12
N GLN A 370 -11.65 -11.03 6.83
CA GLN A 370 -10.43 -10.47 6.28
C GLN A 370 -10.50 -8.94 6.27
N TRP A 371 -11.56 -8.37 5.71
CA TRP A 371 -11.70 -6.92 5.54
C TRP A 371 -12.42 -6.26 6.73
N GLY A 372 -13.35 -6.99 7.35
CA GLY A 372 -13.93 -6.67 8.66
C GLY A 372 -13.15 -7.33 9.80
N LEU A 373 -13.67 -7.38 11.03
CA LEU A 373 -13.02 -8.09 12.14
C LEU A 373 -13.55 -9.53 12.29
N PRO A 374 -12.68 -10.56 12.36
CA PRO A 374 -13.08 -11.94 12.59
C PRO A 374 -13.88 -12.15 13.90
N ASP A 375 -13.69 -11.27 14.88
CA ASP A 375 -14.35 -11.34 16.18
C ASP A 375 -15.88 -11.22 16.10
N PHE A 376 -16.39 -10.55 15.06
CA PHE A 376 -17.82 -10.34 14.84
C PHE A 376 -18.46 -11.38 13.94
N VAL A 377 -17.68 -12.28 13.34
CA VAL A 377 -18.15 -13.29 12.39
C VAL A 377 -18.22 -14.63 13.11
N PHE A 378 -19.38 -15.26 13.12
CA PHE A 378 -19.65 -16.48 13.88
C PHE A 378 -19.91 -17.68 12.96
N ASP A 379 -19.36 -18.81 13.39
CA ASP A 379 -19.53 -20.08 12.71
C ASP A 379 -20.99 -20.56 12.78
N PRO A 380 -21.43 -21.38 11.82
CA PRO A 380 -22.72 -22.06 11.85
C PRO A 380 -22.96 -22.76 13.18
N GLU A 381 -24.05 -22.42 13.86
CA GLU A 381 -24.43 -23.10 15.10
C GLU A 381 -25.07 -24.47 14.78
N THR A 382 -24.63 -25.55 15.42
CA THR A 382 -25.24 -26.87 15.24
C THR A 382 -26.20 -27.20 16.39
N VAL A 383 -27.50 -27.28 16.09
CA VAL A 383 -28.53 -27.61 17.09
C VAL A 383 -29.06 -29.03 16.87
N GLN A 384 -29.19 -29.79 17.96
CA GLN A 384 -29.90 -31.08 17.92
C GLN A 384 -31.40 -30.86 17.74
N ARG A 385 -31.96 -31.45 16.67
CA ARG A 385 -33.40 -31.50 16.43
C ARG A 385 -33.85 -32.95 16.32
N GLY A 386 -34.26 -33.54 17.45
CA GLY A 386 -34.54 -34.97 17.53
C GLY A 386 -33.25 -35.78 17.53
N SER A 387 -33.13 -36.79 16.65
CA SER A 387 -31.91 -37.61 16.51
C SER A 387 -30.89 -37.07 15.50
N ALA A 388 -31.14 -35.90 14.89
CA ALA A 388 -30.26 -35.30 13.89
C ALA A 388 -29.71 -33.95 14.37
N THR A 389 -28.42 -33.72 14.12
CA THR A 389 -27.77 -32.41 14.23
C THR A 389 -28.12 -31.59 12.99
N ARG A 390 -28.49 -30.32 13.15
CA ARG A 390 -28.80 -29.42 12.04
C ARG A 390 -28.13 -28.07 12.28
N GLU A 391 -27.43 -27.58 11.27
CA GLU A 391 -26.86 -26.24 11.25
C GLU A 391 -27.98 -25.19 11.20
N VAL A 392 -27.84 -24.15 12.02
CA VAL A 392 -28.73 -23.01 12.17
C VAL A 392 -28.15 -21.85 11.35
N GLY A 393 -28.22 -22.03 10.04
CA GLY A 393 -27.76 -21.05 9.05
C GLY A 393 -26.28 -21.15 8.68
N ASP A 394 -25.88 -20.35 7.69
CA ASP A 394 -24.59 -20.52 7.00
C ASP A 394 -23.48 -19.63 7.61
N SER A 395 -23.88 -18.50 8.22
CA SER A 395 -23.03 -17.63 9.04
C SER A 395 -23.88 -16.63 9.83
N THR A 396 -23.36 -16.10 10.92
CA THR A 396 -23.96 -15.00 11.68
C THR A 396 -22.93 -13.90 11.90
N VAL A 397 -23.31 -12.63 11.70
CA VAL A 397 -22.45 -11.49 12.02
C VAL A 397 -23.11 -10.68 13.12
N ILE A 398 -22.40 -10.35 14.21
CA ILE A 398 -22.97 -9.60 15.35
C ILE A 398 -22.02 -8.47 15.76
N CYS A 399 -22.54 -7.25 15.78
CA CYS A 399 -21.82 -6.04 16.18
C CYS A 399 -22.71 -5.24 17.14
N GLY A 400 -22.38 -5.28 18.44
CA GLY A 400 -23.18 -4.60 19.47
C GLY A 400 -24.61 -5.14 19.55
N ASP A 401 -25.59 -4.27 19.35
CA ASP A 401 -27.02 -4.58 19.38
C ASP A 401 -27.62 -4.93 17.99
N ARG A 402 -26.78 -5.06 16.96
CA ARG A 402 -27.19 -5.38 15.59
C ARG A 402 -26.57 -6.69 15.09
N GLY A 403 -27.31 -7.41 14.26
CA GLY A 403 -26.88 -8.70 13.73
C GLY A 403 -27.43 -9.05 12.36
N LEU A 404 -26.63 -9.80 11.61
CA LEU A 404 -26.96 -10.33 10.29
C LEU A 404 -27.09 -11.85 10.36
N ALA A 405 -28.24 -12.37 9.94
CA ALA A 405 -28.44 -13.79 9.72
C ALA A 405 -28.16 -14.12 8.25
N VAL A 406 -26.97 -14.66 7.96
CA VAL A 406 -26.45 -14.82 6.60
C VAL A 406 -26.84 -16.19 6.03
N GLN A 407 -27.26 -16.20 4.77
CA GLN A 407 -27.60 -17.39 3.99
C GLN A 407 -26.97 -17.27 2.60
N VAL A 408 -26.16 -18.25 2.21
CA VAL A 408 -25.49 -18.27 0.91
C VAL A 408 -26.17 -19.29 0.00
N LYS A 409 -26.36 -18.94 -1.27
CA LYS A 409 -26.97 -19.81 -2.28
C LYS A 409 -26.15 -19.74 -3.56
N ALA A 410 -25.40 -20.81 -3.84
CA ALA A 410 -24.54 -20.91 -5.01
C ALA A 410 -25.21 -21.60 -6.20
N ARG A 411 -24.92 -21.10 -7.41
CA ARG A 411 -25.37 -21.68 -8.68
C ARG A 411 -24.29 -22.60 -9.27
N THR A 412 -24.55 -23.91 -9.29
CA THR A 412 -23.60 -24.89 -9.84
C THR A 412 -23.78 -25.21 -11.33
N ASN A 413 -24.97 -24.98 -11.89
CA ASN A 413 -25.31 -25.31 -13.27
C ASN A 413 -26.08 -24.15 -13.91
N ALA A 414 -25.40 -23.03 -14.13
CA ALA A 414 -25.99 -21.88 -14.82
C ALA A 414 -26.42 -22.30 -16.25
N THR A 415 -27.55 -21.76 -16.70
CA THR A 415 -28.06 -21.96 -18.04
C THR A 415 -27.96 -20.65 -18.81
N THR A 416 -27.92 -20.72 -20.13
CA THR A 416 -27.95 -19.53 -21.00
C THR A 416 -29.34 -18.89 -21.09
N THR A 417 -30.34 -19.43 -20.40
CA THR A 417 -31.73 -18.93 -20.43
C THR A 417 -31.98 -17.95 -19.29
N ASP A 418 -31.96 -16.67 -19.63
CA ASP A 418 -32.09 -15.55 -18.70
C ASP A 418 -33.35 -15.61 -17.80
N ASP A 419 -34.50 -16.03 -18.35
CA ASP A 419 -35.74 -16.25 -17.57
C ASP A 419 -35.61 -17.32 -16.49
N ARG A 420 -34.85 -18.39 -16.78
CA ARG A 420 -34.62 -19.48 -15.81
C ARG A 420 -33.70 -19.03 -14.70
N GLU A 421 -32.70 -18.21 -15.01
CA GLU A 421 -31.80 -17.66 -14.00
C GLU A 421 -32.51 -16.64 -13.12
N ARG A 422 -33.36 -15.76 -13.68
CA ARG A 422 -34.25 -14.89 -12.88
C ARG A 422 -35.14 -15.68 -11.92
N ALA A 423 -35.81 -16.71 -12.43
CA ALA A 423 -36.70 -17.55 -11.62
C ALA A 423 -35.92 -18.31 -10.53
N TRP A 424 -34.69 -18.74 -10.83
CA TRP A 424 -33.81 -19.40 -9.87
C TRP A 424 -33.39 -18.44 -8.75
N ILE A 425 -32.92 -17.23 -9.08
CA ILE A 425 -32.52 -16.23 -8.09
C ILE A 425 -33.71 -15.86 -7.21
N ALA A 426 -34.88 -15.58 -7.78
CA ALA A 426 -36.09 -15.26 -7.01
C ALA A 426 -36.52 -16.41 -6.08
N LYS A 427 -36.44 -17.66 -6.55
CA LYS A 427 -36.70 -18.85 -5.72
C LYS A 427 -35.70 -18.95 -4.57
N LYS A 428 -34.41 -18.72 -4.83
CA LYS A 428 -33.34 -18.85 -3.83
C LYS A 428 -33.35 -17.72 -2.81
N ALA A 429 -33.67 -16.50 -3.23
CA ALA A 429 -33.96 -15.38 -2.36
C ALA A 429 -35.06 -15.72 -1.33
N LYS A 430 -36.18 -16.26 -1.81
CA LYS A 430 -37.30 -16.71 -0.98
C LYS A 430 -36.92 -17.83 -0.01
N GLU A 431 -36.16 -18.82 -0.46
CA GLU A 431 -35.66 -19.91 0.38
C GLU A 431 -34.71 -19.36 1.47
N GLY A 432 -33.75 -18.52 1.10
CA GLY A 432 -32.80 -17.89 2.01
C GLY A 432 -33.48 -17.00 3.05
N ALA A 433 -34.44 -16.16 2.66
CA ALA A 433 -35.16 -15.29 3.59
C ALA A 433 -35.89 -16.07 4.69
N ARG A 434 -36.51 -17.21 4.34
CA ARG A 434 -37.14 -18.11 5.31
C ARG A 434 -36.13 -18.78 6.23
N GLN A 435 -34.99 -19.20 5.69
CA GLN A 435 -33.92 -19.82 6.48
C GLN A 435 -33.30 -18.81 7.46
N ALA A 436 -33.02 -17.58 7.03
CA ALA A 436 -32.54 -16.51 7.89
C ALA A 436 -33.54 -16.24 9.04
N SER A 437 -34.84 -16.09 8.73
CA SER A 437 -35.88 -15.91 9.75
C SER A 437 -35.99 -17.10 10.71
N GLY A 438 -35.81 -18.33 10.21
CA GLY A 438 -35.78 -19.53 11.04
C GLY A 438 -34.58 -19.58 11.99
N SER A 439 -33.42 -19.10 11.53
CA SER A 439 -32.19 -19.02 12.31
C SER A 439 -32.32 -18.00 13.44
N VAL A 440 -32.78 -16.79 13.14
CA VAL A 440 -33.07 -15.75 14.15
C VAL A 440 -34.04 -16.26 15.22
N ARG A 441 -35.13 -16.93 14.80
CA ARG A 441 -36.10 -17.51 15.75
C ARG A 441 -35.46 -18.55 16.67
N THR A 442 -34.41 -19.24 16.22
CA THR A 442 -33.72 -20.25 17.01
C THR A 442 -32.85 -19.59 18.08
N VAL A 443 -32.04 -18.61 17.69
CA VAL A 443 -31.17 -17.84 18.62
C VAL A 443 -31.99 -16.99 19.60
N GLN A 444 -33.21 -16.56 19.23
CA GLN A 444 -34.13 -15.84 20.13
C GLN A 444 -34.80 -16.72 21.21
N ARG A 445 -34.66 -18.05 21.18
CA ARG A 445 -35.29 -18.93 22.18
C ARG A 445 -34.67 -18.83 23.56
N GLY A 446 -33.43 -18.35 23.64
CA GLY A 446 -32.70 -18.15 24.86
C GLY A 446 -31.23 -17.88 24.54
N PRO A 447 -30.43 -17.46 25.52
CA PRO A 447 -29.01 -17.19 25.29
C PRO A 447 -28.26 -18.46 24.82
N VAL A 448 -27.47 -18.32 23.76
CA VAL A 448 -26.73 -19.44 23.15
C VAL A 448 -25.24 -19.10 23.01
N ALA A 449 -24.39 -20.10 23.19
CA ALA A 449 -22.95 -19.97 22.95
C ALA A 449 -22.64 -20.02 21.44
N HIS A 450 -22.02 -18.97 20.91
CA HIS A 450 -21.53 -18.88 19.54
C HIS A 450 -20.01 -18.80 19.53
N THR A 451 -19.38 -19.50 18.58
CA THR A 451 -17.93 -19.41 18.35
C THR A 451 -17.67 -18.46 17.19
N ASN A 452 -16.81 -17.46 17.41
CA ASN A 452 -16.39 -16.55 16.34
C ASN A 452 -15.27 -17.14 15.49
N ALA A 453 -14.96 -16.50 14.36
CA ALA A 453 -13.94 -16.94 13.41
C ALA A 453 -12.50 -16.94 14.00
N ARG A 454 -12.30 -16.38 15.21
CA ARG A 454 -11.05 -16.53 15.98
C ARG A 454 -11.05 -17.75 16.91
N GLY A 455 -12.10 -18.56 16.89
CA GLY A 455 -12.27 -19.73 17.75
C GLY A 455 -12.65 -19.39 19.20
N ARG A 456 -13.19 -18.21 19.47
CA ARG A 456 -13.58 -17.78 20.83
C ARG A 456 -15.09 -17.87 21.00
N SER A 457 -15.54 -18.43 22.13
CA SER A 457 -16.96 -18.62 22.43
C SER A 457 -17.51 -17.47 23.27
N ILE A 458 -18.65 -16.90 22.84
CA ILE A 458 -19.43 -15.91 23.59
C ILE A 458 -20.87 -16.36 23.74
N THR A 459 -21.56 -15.89 24.79
CA THR A 459 -22.99 -16.13 24.94
C THR A 459 -23.77 -14.95 24.37
N VAL A 460 -24.66 -15.20 23.41
CA VAL A 460 -25.48 -14.18 22.75
C VAL A 460 -26.94 -14.37 23.16
N ASP A 461 -27.58 -13.31 23.65
CA ASP A 461 -29.04 -13.26 23.74
C ASP A 461 -29.61 -12.68 22.44
N GLY A 462 -30.18 -13.55 21.60
CA GLY A 462 -30.77 -13.13 20.34
C GLY A 462 -31.94 -12.14 20.46
N ASN A 463 -32.54 -11.98 21.65
CA ASN A 463 -33.60 -11.00 21.88
C ASN A 463 -33.07 -9.56 22.08
N ALA A 464 -31.81 -9.43 22.47
CA ALA A 464 -31.14 -8.13 22.61
C ALA A 464 -30.61 -7.60 21.26
N ILE A 465 -30.70 -8.41 20.19
CA ILE A 465 -30.15 -8.09 18.87
C ILE A 465 -31.26 -7.72 17.89
N GLN A 466 -31.07 -6.62 17.17
CA GLN A 466 -31.85 -6.24 16.00
C GLN A 466 -31.33 -6.99 14.78
N TRP A 467 -32.19 -7.74 14.10
CA TRP A 467 -31.78 -8.66 13.05
C TRP A 467 -32.19 -8.22 11.63
N VAL A 468 -31.25 -8.38 10.69
CA VAL A 468 -31.50 -8.37 9.24
C VAL A 468 -31.09 -9.72 8.66
N GLY A 469 -31.93 -10.32 7.82
CA GLY A 469 -31.55 -11.49 7.03
C GLY A 469 -30.73 -11.06 5.80
N VAL A 470 -29.59 -11.69 5.53
CA VAL A 470 -28.80 -11.42 4.32
C VAL A 470 -28.75 -12.68 3.48
N VAL A 471 -29.26 -12.60 2.25
CA VAL A 471 -29.21 -13.72 1.29
C VAL A 471 -28.16 -13.39 0.23
N ILE A 472 -27.02 -14.05 0.32
CA ILE A 472 -25.91 -13.93 -0.63
C ILE A 472 -26.15 -14.93 -1.76
N ILE A 473 -26.15 -14.43 -2.99
CA ILE A 473 -26.28 -15.23 -4.20
C ILE A 473 -24.91 -15.30 -4.88
N ASP A 474 -24.33 -16.50 -4.94
CA ASP A 474 -23.12 -16.77 -5.73
C ASP A 474 -23.53 -17.27 -7.12
N HIS A 475 -23.25 -16.46 -8.13
CA HIS A 475 -23.64 -16.70 -9.51
C HIS A 475 -22.72 -15.94 -10.47
N ASP A 476 -22.11 -16.64 -11.45
CA ASP A 476 -21.13 -16.05 -12.37
C ASP A 476 -21.76 -15.01 -13.31
N THR A 477 -22.91 -15.33 -13.90
CA THR A 477 -23.60 -14.47 -14.87
C THR A 477 -25.03 -14.10 -14.44
N PRO A 478 -25.23 -13.31 -13.38
CA PRO A 478 -26.56 -13.00 -12.85
C PRO A 478 -27.31 -12.03 -13.77
N SER A 479 -28.61 -12.32 -13.97
CA SER A 479 -29.54 -11.47 -14.73
C SER A 479 -29.73 -10.10 -14.09
N ASP A 480 -29.86 -9.04 -14.89
CA ASP A 480 -29.91 -7.64 -14.42
C ASP A 480 -31.24 -7.22 -13.78
N ASN A 481 -32.32 -7.99 -13.96
CA ASN A 481 -33.68 -7.61 -13.57
C ASN A 481 -34.37 -8.70 -12.75
N VAL A 482 -33.96 -8.88 -11.50
CA VAL A 482 -34.54 -9.90 -10.59
C VAL A 482 -35.45 -9.26 -9.54
N SER A 483 -36.71 -9.69 -9.50
CA SER A 483 -37.59 -9.43 -8.35
C SER A 483 -37.30 -10.43 -7.23
N ALA A 484 -36.41 -10.06 -6.31
CA ALA A 484 -35.97 -10.93 -5.22
C ALA A 484 -36.88 -10.91 -3.98
N TYR A 485 -37.75 -9.90 -3.86
CA TYR A 485 -38.51 -9.59 -2.63
C TYR A 485 -39.98 -10.01 -2.68
N SER A 486 -40.22 -11.29 -2.97
CA SER A 486 -41.59 -11.85 -3.05
C SER A 486 -42.07 -12.52 -1.76
N GLU A 487 -41.17 -12.74 -0.79
CA GLU A 487 -41.48 -13.40 0.47
C GLU A 487 -41.71 -12.39 1.60
N THR A 488 -42.75 -12.61 2.40
CA THR A 488 -42.97 -11.91 3.66
C THR A 488 -42.50 -12.79 4.81
N VAL A 489 -41.41 -12.38 5.46
CA VAL A 489 -40.89 -13.00 6.68
C VAL A 489 -40.91 -12.00 7.84
N PRO A 490 -40.91 -12.46 9.11
CA PRO A 490 -40.93 -11.58 10.30
C PRO A 490 -39.77 -10.60 10.45
N ILE A 491 -38.62 -10.86 9.82
CA ILE A 491 -37.44 -9.99 9.86
C ILE A 491 -37.25 -9.31 8.50
N PRO A 492 -36.74 -8.06 8.45
CA PRO A 492 -36.31 -7.48 7.18
C PRO A 492 -35.15 -8.29 6.61
N TYR A 493 -35.00 -8.30 5.28
CA TYR A 493 -33.91 -9.00 4.62
C TYR A 493 -33.40 -8.26 3.39
N VAL A 494 -32.16 -8.52 3.03
CA VAL A 494 -31.45 -8.01 1.86
C VAL A 494 -31.00 -9.18 0.99
N VAL A 495 -31.10 -9.06 -0.32
CA VAL A 495 -30.62 -10.07 -1.27
C VAL A 495 -29.53 -9.45 -2.12
N ILE A 496 -28.32 -9.99 -2.03
CA ILE A 496 -27.10 -9.39 -2.58
C ILE A 496 -26.29 -10.44 -3.35
N LEU A 497 -25.53 -10.05 -4.37
CA LEU A 497 -24.57 -10.96 -5.03
C LEU A 497 -23.30 -11.10 -4.19
N ARG A 498 -22.58 -12.22 -4.29
CA ARG A 498 -21.29 -12.41 -3.58
C ARG A 498 -20.28 -11.30 -3.89
N ARG A 499 -20.16 -10.90 -5.16
CA ARG A 499 -19.28 -9.77 -5.55
C ARG A 499 -19.63 -8.45 -4.85
N GLU A 500 -20.92 -8.22 -4.60
CA GLU A 500 -21.38 -6.99 -3.95
C GLU A 500 -21.17 -7.05 -2.44
N TRP A 501 -21.24 -8.23 -1.84
CA TRP A 501 -20.82 -8.47 -0.46
C TRP A 501 -19.34 -8.17 -0.26
N ASP A 502 -18.48 -8.72 -1.14
CA ASP A 502 -17.04 -8.46 -1.11
C ASP A 502 -16.74 -6.97 -1.31
N PHE A 503 -17.43 -6.32 -2.26
CA PHE A 503 -17.35 -4.87 -2.48
C PHE A 503 -17.64 -4.07 -1.20
N LEU A 504 -18.72 -4.36 -0.46
CA LEU A 504 -19.07 -3.61 0.75
C LEU A 504 -17.98 -3.72 1.82
N PHE A 505 -17.41 -4.92 1.98
CA PHE A 505 -16.36 -5.17 2.96
C PHE A 505 -15.04 -4.52 2.58
N ASP A 506 -14.64 -4.56 1.31
CA ASP A 506 -13.45 -3.86 0.84
C ASP A 506 -13.64 -2.32 0.87
N GLN A 507 -14.82 -1.83 0.50
CA GLN A 507 -15.14 -0.40 0.50
C GLN A 507 -15.10 0.20 1.91
N LEU A 508 -15.70 -0.48 2.89
CA LEU A 508 -15.88 0.08 4.25
C LEU A 508 -14.80 -0.36 5.24
N ARG A 509 -14.17 -1.52 5.03
CA ARG A 509 -13.16 -2.15 5.92
C ARG A 509 -13.56 -2.09 7.41
N SER A 510 -14.85 -2.34 7.65
CA SER A 510 -15.52 -2.17 8.93
C SER A 510 -16.73 -3.09 8.98
N THR A 511 -16.75 -4.07 9.88
CA THR A 511 -17.91 -4.94 10.01
C THR A 511 -19.10 -4.15 10.53
N THR A 512 -18.88 -3.26 11.49
CA THR A 512 -19.95 -2.43 12.07
C THR A 512 -20.57 -1.52 11.00
N ALA A 513 -19.76 -0.88 10.14
CA ALA A 513 -20.30 -0.02 9.07
C ALA A 513 -21.06 -0.83 8.01
N VAL A 514 -20.60 -2.04 7.66
CA VAL A 514 -21.34 -2.92 6.74
C VAL A 514 -22.67 -3.35 7.35
N VAL A 515 -22.69 -3.73 8.63
CA VAL A 515 -23.93 -4.06 9.36
C VAL A 515 -24.88 -2.86 9.37
N ASP A 516 -24.37 -1.68 9.70
CA ASP A 516 -25.17 -0.45 9.75
C ASP A 516 -25.73 -0.07 8.37
N TYR A 517 -24.94 -0.23 7.30
CA TYR A 517 -25.40 -0.04 5.92
C TYR A 517 -26.53 -1.01 5.57
N LEU A 518 -26.37 -2.31 5.85
CA LEU A 518 -27.39 -3.31 5.55
C LEU A 518 -28.68 -3.11 6.36
N HIS A 519 -28.56 -2.63 7.60
CA HIS A 519 -29.71 -2.17 8.39
C HIS A 519 -30.39 -0.95 7.77
N ARG A 520 -29.61 0.04 7.30
CA ARG A 520 -30.12 1.25 6.64
C ARG A 520 -30.93 0.91 5.39
N ILE A 521 -30.48 -0.05 4.58
CA ILE A 521 -31.13 -0.41 3.31
C ILE A 521 -32.15 -1.54 3.41
N ALA A 522 -32.34 -2.15 4.59
CA ALA A 522 -33.15 -3.37 4.74
C ALA A 522 -34.61 -3.21 4.27
N GLY A 523 -35.13 -1.98 4.26
CA GLY A 523 -36.47 -1.65 3.75
C GLY A 523 -36.53 -1.24 2.27
N HIS A 524 -35.39 -0.97 1.62
CA HIS A 524 -35.34 -0.35 0.28
C HIS A 524 -35.61 -1.33 -0.87
N ARG A 525 -35.51 -2.65 -0.61
CA ARG A 525 -35.76 -3.72 -1.61
C ARG A 525 -34.90 -3.59 -2.87
N VAL A 526 -33.61 -3.27 -2.69
CA VAL A 526 -32.62 -3.13 -3.75
C VAL A 526 -32.38 -4.47 -4.45
N ALA A 527 -32.54 -4.52 -5.76
CA ALA A 527 -32.33 -5.75 -6.52
C ALA A 527 -30.86 -6.22 -6.46
N PRO A 528 -30.59 -7.54 -6.39
CA PRO A 528 -29.22 -8.06 -6.47
C PRO A 528 -28.57 -7.63 -7.80
N GLY A 529 -27.31 -7.19 -7.75
CA GLY A 529 -26.61 -6.57 -8.88
C GLY A 529 -26.72 -5.04 -8.96
N LYS A 530 -27.50 -4.41 -8.06
CA LYS A 530 -27.66 -2.95 -7.96
C LYS A 530 -27.19 -2.37 -6.60
N HIS A 531 -26.66 -3.19 -5.70
CA HIS A 531 -26.22 -2.73 -4.37
C HIS A 531 -25.01 -1.80 -4.44
N ALA A 532 -24.06 -2.06 -5.33
CA ALA A 532 -22.95 -1.13 -5.54
C ALA A 532 -23.45 0.25 -5.99
N THR A 533 -24.37 0.29 -6.96
CA THR A 533 -25.01 1.55 -7.40
C THR A 533 -25.70 2.22 -6.23
N HIS A 534 -26.62 1.50 -5.57
CA HIS A 534 -27.41 1.99 -4.45
C HIS A 534 -26.55 2.51 -3.27
N TYR A 535 -25.43 1.85 -2.98
CA TYR A 535 -24.42 2.34 -2.04
C TYR A 535 -23.95 3.75 -2.42
N TYR A 536 -23.54 3.95 -3.67
CA TYR A 536 -23.05 5.23 -4.16
C TYR A 536 -24.13 6.31 -4.23
N GLU A 537 -25.38 5.96 -4.52
CA GLU A 537 -26.51 6.91 -4.43
C GLU A 537 -26.64 7.46 -3.01
N LEU A 538 -26.54 6.57 -2.01
CA LEU A 538 -26.57 6.96 -0.60
C LEU A 538 -25.31 7.72 -0.17
N ALA A 539 -24.13 7.33 -0.64
CA ALA A 539 -22.88 8.04 -0.33
C ALA A 539 -22.87 9.47 -0.88
N LEU A 540 -23.34 9.67 -2.12
CA LEU A 540 -23.54 11.01 -2.68
C LEU A 540 -24.61 11.80 -1.93
N ALA A 541 -25.70 11.16 -1.51
CA ALA A 541 -26.71 11.82 -0.70
C ALA A 541 -26.14 12.26 0.66
N ASP A 542 -25.32 11.42 1.30
CA ASP A 542 -24.64 11.73 2.56
C ASP A 542 -23.66 12.90 2.38
N GLU A 543 -22.87 12.91 1.30
CA GLU A 543 -21.91 13.98 1.00
C GLU A 543 -22.60 15.32 0.71
N ARG A 544 -23.74 15.30 0.00
CA ARG A 544 -24.52 16.51 -0.31
C ARG A 544 -25.31 17.03 0.89
N THR A 545 -25.48 16.23 1.94
CA THR A 545 -26.26 16.62 3.12
C THR A 545 -25.41 17.54 4.01
N PRO A 546 -25.83 18.79 4.26
CA PRO A 546 -25.09 19.68 5.15
C PRO A 546 -25.02 19.11 6.57
N PRO A 547 -23.91 19.34 7.31
CA PRO A 547 -23.79 18.85 8.67
C PRO A 547 -24.81 19.49 9.61
N ASP A 548 -25.52 18.66 10.39
CA ASP A 548 -26.44 19.11 11.43
C ASP A 548 -25.74 19.13 12.80
N PHE A 549 -25.02 20.22 13.08
CA PHE A 549 -24.33 20.37 14.35
C PHE A 549 -25.26 20.63 15.55
N GLU A 550 -26.52 21.02 15.31
CA GLU A 550 -27.51 21.22 16.38
C GLU A 550 -27.90 19.88 17.01
N ARG A 551 -27.88 18.79 16.22
CA ARG A 551 -28.16 17.43 16.67
C ARG A 551 -26.94 16.63 17.09
N SER A 552 -25.75 17.23 17.08
CA SER A 552 -24.49 16.54 17.41
C SER A 552 -24.49 15.83 18.78
N GLY A 553 -25.34 16.26 19.71
CA GLY A 553 -25.40 15.70 21.06
C GLY A 553 -24.20 16.06 21.94
N ILE A 554 -23.30 16.92 21.44
CA ILE A 554 -22.08 17.41 22.12
C ILE A 554 -22.40 18.72 22.84
N GLN A 555 -22.00 18.82 24.10
CA GLN A 555 -22.24 19.99 24.97
C GLN A 555 -21.52 21.24 24.50
N ALA A 556 -22.16 22.41 24.60
CA ALA A 556 -21.62 23.70 24.18
C ALA A 556 -20.22 24.02 24.76
N SER A 557 -19.93 23.62 25.99
CA SER A 557 -18.65 23.82 26.68
C SER A 557 -17.48 23.06 26.04
N LEU A 558 -17.77 21.93 25.38
CA LEU A 558 -16.82 21.08 24.66
C LEU A 558 -16.97 21.20 23.13
N ASN A 559 -17.96 21.97 22.69
CA ASN A 559 -18.37 22.07 21.29
C ASN A 559 -17.73 23.29 20.62
N ASP A 560 -16.39 23.30 20.61
CA ASP A 560 -15.59 24.31 19.93
C ASP A 560 -15.86 24.28 18.40
N PRO A 561 -16.40 25.36 17.80
CA PRO A 561 -16.68 25.41 16.38
C PRO A 561 -15.47 25.11 15.47
N GLU A 562 -14.25 25.44 15.90
CA GLU A 562 -13.03 25.21 15.11
C GLU A 562 -12.62 23.73 15.07
N LEU A 563 -13.06 22.95 16.05
CA LEU A 563 -12.76 21.51 16.16
C LEU A 563 -13.88 20.62 15.61
N ARG A 564 -15.01 21.21 15.19
CA ARG A 564 -16.14 20.46 14.63
C ARG A 564 -15.77 19.91 13.27
N THR A 565 -15.91 18.61 13.13
CA THR A 565 -15.82 17.93 11.86
C THR A 565 -17.08 17.11 11.64
N SER A 566 -17.48 16.99 10.39
CA SER A 566 -18.54 16.09 9.96
C SER A 566 -18.03 15.30 8.78
N ARG A 567 -18.40 14.03 8.72
CA ARG A 567 -18.07 13.13 7.62
C ARG A 567 -19.35 12.47 7.13
N PRO A 568 -19.48 12.20 5.82
CA PRO A 568 -20.58 11.40 5.33
C PRO A 568 -20.56 10.01 6.01
N THR A 569 -21.74 9.46 6.29
CA THR A 569 -21.85 8.14 6.92
C THR A 569 -21.26 7.07 6.00
N LEU A 570 -21.57 7.13 4.70
CA LEU A 570 -20.96 6.31 3.67
C LEU A 570 -19.94 7.14 2.87
N PRO A 571 -18.65 6.77 2.86
CA PRO A 571 -17.66 7.46 2.05
C PRO A 571 -17.79 7.05 0.57
N LEU A 572 -17.57 8.02 -0.34
CA LEU A 572 -17.41 7.74 -1.77
C LEU A 572 -16.14 6.93 -2.05
N GLU A 573 -15.05 7.36 -1.42
CA GLU A 573 -13.77 6.68 -1.54
C GLU A 573 -13.68 5.49 -0.59
N PRO A 574 -12.99 4.40 -0.98
CA PRO A 574 -12.67 3.29 -0.08
C PRO A 574 -12.03 3.77 1.21
N ALA A 575 -12.25 3.01 2.29
CA ALA A 575 -11.69 3.31 3.61
C ALA A 575 -10.17 3.53 3.63
N SER A 576 -9.43 2.89 2.73
CA SER A 576 -7.97 3.01 2.61
C SER A 576 -7.50 4.04 1.59
N ALA A 577 -8.40 4.68 0.84
CA ALA A 577 -8.04 5.56 -0.28
C ALA A 577 -7.23 6.79 0.17
N ALA A 578 -7.64 7.42 1.27
CA ALA A 578 -6.99 8.62 1.77
C ALA A 578 -5.59 8.32 2.35
N ASP A 579 -5.42 7.18 3.01
CA ASP A 579 -4.14 6.74 3.55
C ASP A 579 -4.19 5.26 3.98
N GLU A 580 -3.61 4.38 3.16
CA GLU A 580 -3.56 2.95 3.44
C GLU A 580 -2.79 2.62 4.74
N TYR A 581 -1.69 3.33 5.02
CA TYR A 581 -0.88 3.04 6.21
C TYR A 581 -1.59 3.50 7.47
N GLY A 582 -2.28 4.63 7.40
CA GLY A 582 -3.20 5.07 8.45
C GLY A 582 -4.32 4.05 8.68
N ALA A 583 -4.97 3.58 7.62
CA ALA A 583 -6.02 2.57 7.73
C ALA A 583 -5.49 1.24 8.32
N ARG A 584 -4.31 0.79 7.88
CA ARG A 584 -3.62 -0.40 8.43
C ARG A 584 -3.20 -0.21 9.87
N MET A 585 -2.70 0.97 10.25
CA MET A 585 -2.37 1.30 11.62
C MET A 585 -3.60 1.18 12.51
N TYR A 586 -4.71 1.79 12.09
CA TYR A 586 -5.96 1.70 12.82
C TYR A 586 -6.44 0.26 12.95
N ARG A 587 -6.35 -0.52 11.85
CA ARG A 587 -6.67 -1.94 11.87
C ARG A 587 -5.78 -2.71 12.86
N GLN A 588 -4.48 -2.46 12.89
CA GLN A 588 -3.56 -3.14 13.79
C GLN A 588 -3.92 -2.88 15.25
N ILE A 589 -4.39 -1.69 15.61
CA ILE A 589 -4.88 -1.40 16.98
C ILE A 589 -6.06 -2.31 17.34
N LEU A 590 -7.00 -2.49 16.41
CA LEU A 590 -8.13 -3.40 16.61
C LEU A 590 -7.66 -4.86 16.74
N GLU A 591 -6.68 -5.29 15.93
CA GLU A 591 -6.07 -6.62 16.01
C GLU A 591 -5.34 -6.84 17.34
N ASP A 592 -4.55 -5.87 17.82
CA ASP A 592 -3.84 -5.96 19.10
C ASP A 592 -4.84 -6.14 20.27
N ILE A 593 -5.93 -5.36 20.24
CA ILE A 593 -7.02 -5.48 21.21
C ILE A 593 -7.73 -6.83 21.05
N ALA A 594 -7.88 -7.30 19.81
CA ALA A 594 -8.52 -8.58 19.54
C ALA A 594 -7.72 -9.75 20.10
N GLU A 595 -6.40 -9.74 19.92
CA GLU A 595 -5.48 -10.77 20.39
C GLU A 595 -5.22 -10.74 21.90
N CYS A 596 -5.53 -9.62 22.56
CA CYS A 596 -5.35 -9.47 24.00
C CYS A 596 -6.09 -10.56 24.79
N ARG A 597 -5.32 -11.40 25.48
CA ARG A 597 -5.83 -12.40 26.43
C ARG A 597 -6.14 -11.72 27.77
N ARG A 598 -7.33 -11.15 27.89
CA ARG A 598 -7.78 -10.48 29.11
C ARG A 598 -8.34 -11.48 30.13
N ASN A 599 -8.10 -11.23 31.41
CA ASN A 599 -8.88 -11.82 32.50
C ASN A 599 -10.19 -11.02 32.62
N GLY A 600 -11.26 -11.44 31.94
CA GLY A 600 -12.56 -10.75 31.91
C GLY A 600 -13.59 -11.50 31.06
N ASP A 601 -14.81 -10.96 30.97
CA ASP A 601 -15.83 -11.49 30.06
C ASP A 601 -15.43 -11.16 28.60
N GLU A 602 -15.53 -12.16 27.73
CA GLU A 602 -15.25 -12.02 26.31
C GLU A 602 -16.26 -11.09 25.62
N ALA A 603 -17.49 -11.03 26.14
CA ALA A 603 -18.51 -10.10 25.66
C ALA A 603 -18.09 -8.63 25.81
N ASP A 604 -17.42 -8.26 26.91
CA ASP A 604 -16.92 -6.89 27.13
C ASP A 604 -15.87 -6.50 26.09
N ARG A 605 -14.96 -7.42 25.76
CA ARG A 605 -13.92 -7.19 24.74
C ARG A 605 -14.54 -6.97 23.37
N LEU A 606 -15.51 -7.82 23.00
CA LEU A 606 -16.22 -7.70 21.74
C LEU A 606 -17.02 -6.38 21.66
N PHE A 607 -17.66 -5.99 22.76
CA PHE A 607 -18.37 -4.71 22.84
C PHE A 607 -17.42 -3.52 22.66
N VAL A 608 -16.23 -3.54 23.29
CA VAL A 608 -15.22 -2.49 23.08
C VAL A 608 -14.73 -2.45 21.64
N LEU A 609 -14.46 -3.59 21.01
CA LEU A 609 -14.09 -3.64 19.58
C LEU A 609 -15.18 -3.02 18.71
N HIS A 610 -16.46 -3.31 19.00
CA HIS A 610 -17.58 -2.71 18.29
C HIS A 610 -17.62 -1.19 18.44
N LEU A 611 -17.37 -0.66 19.64
CA LEU A 611 -17.33 0.78 19.87
C LEU A 611 -16.18 1.47 19.14
N LEU A 612 -15.00 0.85 19.08
CA LEU A 612 -13.89 1.38 18.25
C LEU A 612 -14.27 1.34 16.77
N ASP A 613 -14.83 0.22 16.32
CA ASP A 613 -15.31 0.03 14.96
C ASP A 613 -16.54 0.90 14.60
N LYS A 614 -17.05 1.74 15.51
CA LYS A 614 -18.02 2.81 15.20
C LYS A 614 -17.39 4.12 14.76
N LEU A 615 -16.07 4.28 14.84
CA LEU A 615 -15.42 5.47 14.28
C LEU A 615 -15.72 5.56 12.77
N TYR A 616 -16.18 6.74 12.32
CA TYR A 616 -16.48 7.01 10.92
C TYR A 616 -15.36 6.51 10.02
N VAL A 617 -15.72 5.78 8.97
CA VAL A 617 -14.77 5.11 8.07
C VAL A 617 -13.71 6.09 7.56
N ALA A 618 -14.13 7.28 7.13
CA ALA A 618 -13.24 8.34 6.64
C ALA A 618 -12.24 8.88 7.69
N GLU A 619 -12.52 8.76 9.00
CA GLU A 619 -11.62 9.23 10.07
C GLU A 619 -10.56 8.19 10.47
N ARG A 620 -10.76 6.91 10.14
CA ARG A 620 -9.85 5.84 10.60
C ARG A 620 -8.44 6.00 10.05
N ALA A 621 -8.34 6.29 8.76
CA ALA A 621 -7.06 6.55 8.10
C ALA A 621 -6.36 7.77 8.70
N VAL A 622 -7.10 8.85 8.93
CA VAL A 622 -6.61 10.10 9.55
C VAL A 622 -6.07 9.85 10.95
N VAL A 623 -6.81 9.13 11.80
CA VAL A 623 -6.36 8.78 13.16
C VAL A 623 -5.10 7.91 13.11
N GLY A 624 -5.08 6.89 12.25
CA GLY A 624 -3.92 6.04 12.10
C GLY A 624 -2.67 6.81 11.68
N ARG A 625 -2.78 7.73 10.72
CA ARG A 625 -1.68 8.63 10.31
C ARG A 625 -1.19 9.48 11.46
N LEU A 626 -2.11 10.10 12.19
CA LEU A 626 -1.77 10.92 13.35
C LEU A 626 -0.98 10.11 14.39
N LEU A 627 -1.41 8.88 14.67
CA LEU A 627 -0.74 7.98 15.60
C LEU A 627 0.65 7.57 15.10
N LEU A 628 0.81 7.26 13.82
CA LEU A 628 2.13 7.00 13.22
C LEU A 628 3.07 8.21 13.36
N THR A 629 2.57 9.41 13.06
CA THR A 629 3.32 10.65 13.21
C THR A 629 3.76 10.86 14.66
N ASN A 630 2.85 10.68 15.62
CA ASN A 630 3.17 10.83 17.04
C ASN A 630 4.15 9.75 17.53
N MET A 631 3.98 8.50 17.07
CA MET A 631 4.91 7.40 17.33
C MET A 631 6.32 7.68 16.80
N SER A 632 6.47 8.38 15.67
CA SER A 632 7.79 8.78 15.14
C SER A 632 8.50 9.85 15.99
N LYS A 633 7.72 10.68 16.69
CA LYS A 633 8.19 11.75 17.58
C LYS A 633 8.50 11.24 18.98
N ALA A 634 7.78 10.23 19.47
CA ALA A 634 7.87 9.72 20.83
C ALA A 634 9.30 9.34 21.29
N PRO A 635 10.18 8.74 20.47
CA PRO A 635 11.55 8.42 20.87
C PRO A 635 12.51 9.61 20.94
N ARG A 636 12.11 10.80 20.47
CA ARG A 636 12.99 11.98 20.29
C ARG A 636 12.93 12.98 21.44
N VAL A 637 12.70 12.51 22.67
CA VAL A 637 12.64 13.35 23.87
C VAL A 637 13.77 13.03 24.84
N ASP A 638 14.16 14.03 25.63
CA ASP A 638 15.23 13.89 26.63
C ASP A 638 14.99 12.75 27.62
N ILE A 639 16.09 12.12 28.05
CA ILE A 639 16.06 11.04 29.04
C ILE A 639 15.41 11.53 30.34
N GLY A 640 14.40 10.80 30.81
CA GLY A 640 13.65 11.12 32.02
C GLY A 640 12.40 11.98 31.77
N THR A 641 12.15 12.40 30.53
CA THR A 641 10.93 13.14 30.15
C THR A 641 9.84 12.17 29.70
N THR A 642 8.60 12.43 30.14
CA THR A 642 7.42 11.71 29.65
C THR A 642 6.65 12.59 28.68
N ARG A 643 6.44 12.10 27.45
CA ARG A 643 5.64 12.76 26.43
C ARG A 643 4.33 12.02 26.22
N TRP A 644 3.26 12.79 26.12
CA TRP A 644 1.93 12.30 25.79
C TRP A 644 1.38 13.09 24.61
N ASP A 645 0.91 12.39 23.59
CA ASP A 645 0.16 12.99 22.48
C ASP A 645 -1.23 12.37 22.46
N PHE A 646 -2.27 13.17 22.71
CA PHE A 646 -3.66 12.71 22.79
C PHE A 646 -4.50 13.22 21.62
N ARG A 647 -5.42 12.38 21.15
CA ARG A 647 -6.51 12.73 20.25
C ARG A 647 -7.82 12.21 20.82
N ARG A 648 -8.87 13.02 20.78
CA ARG A 648 -10.21 12.68 21.29
C ARG A 648 -11.25 12.86 20.20
N TYR A 649 -12.25 11.99 20.21
CA TYR A 649 -13.45 12.05 19.37
C TYR A 649 -14.67 11.93 20.26
N LEU A 650 -15.55 12.93 20.22
CA LEU A 650 -16.83 12.93 20.92
C LEU A 650 -17.93 12.65 19.89
N LEU A 651 -18.50 11.45 19.94
CA LEU A 651 -19.55 10.98 19.05
C LEU A 651 -20.88 11.07 19.79
N GLY A 652 -21.43 12.29 19.86
CA GLY A 652 -22.57 12.60 20.73
C GLY A 652 -23.89 11.94 20.33
N GLU A 653 -24.07 11.53 19.06
CA GLU A 653 -25.24 10.74 18.62
C GLU A 653 -25.27 9.34 19.25
N THR A 654 -24.11 8.81 19.61
CA THR A 654 -23.94 7.46 20.17
C THR A 654 -23.51 7.47 21.63
N ASP A 655 -23.48 8.64 22.27
CA ASP A 655 -22.94 8.84 23.62
C ASP A 655 -21.61 8.09 23.80
N LEU A 656 -20.70 8.27 22.84
CA LEU A 656 -19.41 7.58 22.77
C LEU A 656 -18.25 8.57 22.69
N HIS A 657 -17.26 8.38 23.55
CA HIS A 657 -16.00 9.10 23.54
C HIS A 657 -14.86 8.12 23.20
N LEU A 658 -14.25 8.32 22.04
CA LEU A 658 -13.07 7.58 21.64
C LEU A 658 -11.83 8.43 21.86
N ALA A 659 -10.78 7.83 22.43
CA ALA A 659 -9.52 8.50 22.65
C ALA A 659 -8.34 7.65 22.19
N TYR A 660 -7.36 8.31 21.62
CA TYR A 660 -6.13 7.68 21.17
C TYR A 660 -4.94 8.46 21.74
N ALA A 661 -3.95 7.74 22.24
CA ALA A 661 -2.77 8.32 22.85
C ALA A 661 -1.49 7.68 22.34
N VAL A 662 -0.41 8.45 22.27
CA VAL A 662 0.95 7.93 22.18
C VAL A 662 1.70 8.37 23.43
N CYS A 663 2.36 7.41 24.07
CA CYS A 663 3.26 7.67 25.19
C CYS A 663 4.65 7.11 24.86
N ASN A 664 5.70 7.86 25.17
CA ASN A 664 7.07 7.41 24.91
C ASN A 664 7.56 6.30 25.86
N HIS A 665 6.87 6.06 26.98
CA HIS A 665 7.27 5.07 27.98
C HIS A 665 6.08 4.28 28.54
N PHE A 666 6.32 2.99 28.81
CA PHE A 666 5.34 2.14 29.48
C PHE A 666 5.87 1.69 30.84
N THR A 667 5.19 2.10 31.90
CA THR A 667 5.40 1.62 33.28
C THR A 667 4.04 1.53 33.97
N ASP A 668 3.96 0.90 35.15
CA ASP A 668 2.74 0.90 35.96
C ASP A 668 2.23 2.33 36.23
N ARG A 669 3.14 3.29 36.45
CA ARG A 669 2.80 4.70 36.64
C ARG A 669 2.18 5.32 35.37
N HIS A 670 2.70 5.00 34.19
CA HIS A 670 2.14 5.51 32.93
C HIS A 670 0.77 4.91 32.66
N ARG A 671 0.57 3.61 32.92
CA ARG A 671 -0.73 2.95 32.81
C ARG A 671 -1.76 3.61 33.75
N ASP A 672 -1.39 3.87 35.00
CA ASP A 672 -2.29 4.50 35.97
C ASP A 672 -2.59 5.96 35.61
N ALA A 673 -1.60 6.69 35.10
CA ALA A 673 -1.77 8.05 34.60
C ALA A 673 -2.73 8.10 33.39
N PHE A 674 -2.56 7.19 32.42
CA PHE A 674 -3.46 7.07 31.26
C PHE A 674 -4.90 6.77 31.68
N LYS A 675 -5.07 5.85 32.65
CA LYS A 675 -6.38 5.54 33.24
C LYS A 675 -7.02 6.77 33.89
N GLN A 676 -6.27 7.50 34.73
CA GLN A 676 -6.75 8.73 35.36
C GLN A 676 -7.14 9.80 34.34
N TRP A 677 -6.34 9.96 33.28
CA TRP A 677 -6.68 10.86 32.19
C TRP A 677 -8.01 10.46 31.53
N GLY A 678 -8.17 9.19 31.15
CA GLY A 678 -9.40 8.71 30.51
C GLY A 678 -10.63 8.86 31.40
N MET A 679 -10.47 8.60 32.69
CA MET A 679 -11.50 8.81 33.72
C MET A 679 -11.90 10.28 33.87
N LEU A 680 -10.93 11.19 33.96
CA LEU A 680 -11.19 12.63 34.02
C LEU A 680 -11.93 13.12 32.77
N ARG A 681 -11.49 12.72 31.57
CA ARG A 681 -12.12 13.13 30.31
C ARG A 681 -13.52 12.56 30.14
N HIS A 682 -13.76 11.35 30.62
CA HIS A 682 -15.12 10.80 30.68
C HIS A 682 -15.99 11.65 31.61
N HIS A 683 -15.55 11.90 32.85
CA HIS A 683 -16.30 12.71 33.81
C HIS A 683 -16.63 14.10 33.28
N GLU A 684 -15.64 14.83 32.74
CA GLU A 684 -15.83 16.16 32.17
C GLU A 684 -16.84 16.17 31.02
N TRP A 685 -16.87 15.11 30.21
CA TRP A 685 -17.82 14.98 29.10
C TRP A 685 -19.22 14.61 29.57
N ILE A 686 -19.39 13.70 30.54
CA ILE A 686 -20.71 13.25 30.95
C ILE A 686 -21.41 14.20 31.94
N THR A 687 -20.67 15.07 32.64
CA THR A 687 -21.21 15.88 33.76
C THR A 687 -22.46 16.68 33.38
N ASP A 688 -22.49 17.29 32.18
CA ASP A 688 -23.64 18.09 31.74
C ASP A 688 -24.62 17.29 30.84
N LEU A 689 -24.52 15.96 30.78
CA LEU A 689 -25.50 15.11 30.10
C LEU A 689 -26.71 14.83 31.01
N GLU A 690 -27.85 14.61 30.38
CA GLU A 690 -29.06 14.15 31.06
C GLU A 690 -28.81 12.81 31.79
N PRO A 691 -29.45 12.55 32.95
CA PRO A 691 -29.17 11.36 33.78
C PRO A 691 -29.21 10.02 33.04
N ASP A 692 -30.19 9.85 32.14
CA ASP A 692 -30.34 8.61 31.37
C ASP A 692 -29.15 8.43 30.40
N ARG A 693 -28.75 9.51 29.69
CA ARG A 693 -27.59 9.50 28.79
C ARG A 693 -26.27 9.31 29.53
N ARG A 694 -26.13 9.84 30.75
CA ARG A 694 -24.95 9.61 31.61
C ARG A 694 -24.75 8.13 31.92
N SER A 695 -25.84 7.38 32.06
CA SER A 695 -25.79 5.95 32.37
C SER A 695 -25.34 5.11 31.18
N ASP A 696 -25.64 5.55 29.96
CA ASP A 696 -25.29 4.87 28.72
C ASP A 696 -23.96 5.34 28.10
N ALA A 697 -23.46 6.50 28.54
CA ALA A 697 -22.25 7.10 28.01
C ALA A 697 -21.02 6.20 28.20
N THR A 698 -20.22 6.08 27.15
CA THR A 698 -19.06 5.19 27.13
C THR A 698 -17.79 5.90 26.68
N THR A 699 -16.68 5.68 27.39
CA THR A 699 -15.34 6.09 26.94
C THR A 699 -14.50 4.86 26.63
N VAL A 700 -13.90 4.83 25.44
CA VAL A 700 -12.86 3.85 25.06
C VAL A 700 -11.60 4.60 24.67
N ALA A 701 -10.48 4.28 25.30
CA ALA A 701 -9.19 4.91 25.08
C ALA A 701 -8.11 3.86 24.77
N ALA A 702 -7.40 4.02 23.66
CA ALA A 702 -6.24 3.20 23.28
C ALA A 702 -4.96 4.03 23.35
N MET A 703 -3.91 3.50 23.98
CA MET A 703 -2.59 4.10 24.06
C MET A 703 -1.57 3.21 23.39
N LEU A 704 -0.74 3.80 22.53
CA LEU A 704 0.41 3.15 21.92
C LEU A 704 1.69 3.54 22.63
N THR A 705 2.60 2.60 22.76
CA THR A 705 3.91 2.85 23.35
C THR A 705 5.02 2.17 22.54
N PRO A 706 6.04 2.90 22.05
CA PRO A 706 7.14 2.30 21.32
C PRO A 706 7.84 1.20 22.13
N ARG A 707 8.16 0.09 21.45
CA ARG A 707 9.02 -0.95 22.02
C ARG A 707 10.43 -0.82 21.45
N TYR A 708 11.42 -1.03 22.31
CA TYR A 708 12.83 -0.93 21.95
C TYR A 708 13.50 -2.30 21.79
N ASP A 709 12.76 -3.39 22.01
CA ASP A 709 13.26 -4.77 21.95
C ASP A 709 13.23 -5.38 20.54
N LYS A 710 12.72 -4.63 19.55
CA LYS A 710 12.64 -5.00 18.12
C LYS A 710 11.74 -6.21 17.80
N VAL A 711 10.91 -6.67 18.74
CA VAL A 711 9.99 -7.80 18.51
C VAL A 711 8.67 -7.31 17.89
N HIS A 712 8.13 -6.22 18.42
CA HIS A 712 7.01 -5.48 17.85
C HIS A 712 7.35 -3.99 17.83
N PRO A 713 6.74 -3.19 16.93
CA PRO A 713 7.02 -1.76 16.87
C PRO A 713 6.44 -0.99 18.07
N TRP A 714 5.35 -1.47 18.68
CA TRP A 714 4.73 -0.88 19.86
C TRP A 714 3.96 -1.91 20.71
N ASP A 715 3.56 -1.49 21.91
CA ASP A 715 2.53 -2.11 22.73
C ASP A 715 1.24 -1.27 22.67
N THR A 716 0.09 -1.96 22.70
CA THR A 716 -1.24 -1.33 22.73
C THR A 716 -1.88 -1.54 24.11
N THR A 717 -2.19 -0.45 24.80
CA THR A 717 -2.88 -0.44 26.10
C THR A 717 -4.27 0.10 25.95
N LEU A 718 -5.26 -0.62 26.48
CA LEU A 718 -6.68 -0.26 26.40
C LEU A 718 -7.23 0.15 27.77
N PHE A 719 -8.04 1.21 27.78
CA PHE A 719 -8.91 1.59 28.88
C PHE A 719 -10.34 1.75 28.36
N ALA A 720 -11.32 1.20 29.06
CA ALA A 720 -12.73 1.39 28.76
C ALA A 720 -13.50 1.67 30.04
N HIS A 721 -14.49 2.57 29.95
CA HIS A 721 -15.35 2.97 31.04
C HIS A 721 -16.78 3.16 30.56
N PHE A 722 -17.74 2.63 31.32
CA PHE A 722 -19.16 2.60 30.97
C PHE A 722 -19.97 3.24 32.10
N GLY A 723 -20.85 4.17 31.72
CA GLY A 723 -21.76 4.85 32.63
C GLY A 723 -21.08 5.79 33.63
N GLU A 724 -21.87 6.28 34.58
CA GLU A 724 -21.40 7.24 35.56
C GLU A 724 -20.59 6.60 36.69
N ARG A 725 -19.48 7.25 37.04
CA ARG A 725 -18.73 6.97 38.27
C ARG A 725 -18.61 8.23 39.14
N PRO A 726 -18.97 8.16 40.43
CA PRO A 726 -18.70 9.25 41.35
C PRO A 726 -17.20 9.35 41.65
N PHE A 727 -16.71 10.58 41.68
CA PHE A 727 -15.37 10.94 42.15
C PHE A 727 -15.49 11.65 43.49
N ASP A 728 -14.52 11.44 44.37
CA ASP A 728 -14.34 12.36 45.49
C ASP A 728 -13.66 13.66 45.02
N ASP A 729 -13.89 14.76 45.73
CA ASP A 729 -13.41 16.08 45.33
C ASP A 729 -11.88 16.15 45.29
N ASP A 730 -11.19 15.42 46.17
CA ASP A 730 -9.72 15.40 46.26
C ASP A 730 -9.08 14.62 45.10
N GLU A 731 -9.68 13.49 44.70
CA GLU A 731 -9.30 12.67 43.55
C GLU A 731 -9.46 13.48 42.25
N LEU A 732 -10.61 14.13 42.08
CA LEU A 732 -10.90 14.96 40.91
C LEU A 732 -9.95 16.16 40.80
N GLU A 733 -9.69 16.85 41.91
CA GLU A 733 -8.77 17.98 41.96
C GLU A 733 -7.33 17.54 41.69
N SER A 734 -6.91 16.37 42.19
CA SER A 734 -5.59 15.78 41.88
C SER A 734 -5.43 15.52 40.38
N MET A 735 -6.43 14.89 39.75
CA MET A 735 -6.42 14.63 38.31
C MET A 735 -6.39 15.91 37.48
N ARG A 736 -7.17 16.94 37.88
CA ARG A 736 -7.17 18.26 37.21
C ARG A 736 -5.82 18.96 37.31
N ARG A 737 -5.15 18.93 38.46
CA ARG A 737 -3.80 19.51 38.60
C ARG A 737 -2.77 18.85 37.71
N LEU A 738 -2.88 17.54 37.49
CA LEU A 738 -1.98 16.82 36.61
C LEU A 738 -2.28 17.12 35.12
N TRP A 739 -3.55 17.06 34.71
CA TRP A 739 -3.94 17.01 33.30
C TRP A 739 -4.51 18.31 32.71
N ASN A 740 -4.92 19.27 33.54
CA ASN A 740 -5.48 20.55 33.09
C ASN A 740 -4.58 21.75 33.44
N ASN A 741 -3.40 21.54 34.05
CA ASN A 741 -2.46 22.62 34.32
C ASN A 741 -1.69 23.01 33.05
N PRO A 742 -1.84 24.26 32.54
CA PRO A 742 -1.15 24.74 31.34
C PRO A 742 0.38 24.57 31.39
N GLN A 743 0.99 24.59 32.58
CA GLN A 743 2.43 24.43 32.77
C GLN A 743 2.94 23.02 32.42
N ASN A 744 2.05 22.04 32.33
CA ASN A 744 2.39 20.66 31.96
C ASN A 744 2.30 20.42 30.44
N PHE A 745 1.88 21.41 29.65
CA PHE A 745 1.82 21.33 28.18
C PHE A 745 3.06 21.99 27.57
N ALA A 746 3.76 21.27 26.70
CA ALA A 746 4.85 21.84 25.91
C ALA A 746 4.29 22.59 24.70
N THR A 747 4.90 23.72 24.35
CA THR A 747 4.59 24.46 23.10
C THR A 747 5.33 23.85 21.91
N ASP A 748 4.78 23.97 20.69
CA ASP A 748 5.42 23.45 19.47
C ASP A 748 6.86 23.98 19.27
N ALA A 749 7.14 25.20 19.72
CA ALA A 749 8.48 25.81 19.70
C ALA A 749 9.48 25.15 20.69
N GLU A 750 9.01 24.62 21.82
CA GLU A 750 9.83 23.88 22.79
C GLU A 750 10.12 22.44 22.30
N ILE A 751 9.22 21.89 21.47
CA ILE A 751 9.38 20.57 20.85
C ILE A 751 10.41 20.61 19.71
N GLU A 752 10.45 21.68 18.91
CA GLU A 752 11.45 21.84 17.84
C GLU A 752 12.86 22.17 18.36
N SER A 753 12.97 22.87 19.50
CA SER A 753 14.27 23.25 20.09
C SER A 753 14.94 22.11 20.88
N SER A 754 14.17 21.16 21.42
CA SER A 754 14.69 19.97 22.11
C SER A 754 15.11 18.82 21.15
N GLY A 755 14.72 18.89 19.87
CA GLY A 755 15.04 17.87 18.86
C GLY A 755 16.40 18.03 18.15
N ARG A 756 17.18 19.07 18.45
CA ARG A 756 18.57 19.18 17.97
C ARG A 756 19.49 18.47 18.96
N PRO A 757 20.25 17.44 18.55
CA PRO A 757 21.34 16.94 19.37
C PRO A 757 22.27 18.12 19.64
N SER A 758 22.59 18.36 20.91
CA SER A 758 23.72 19.21 21.24
C SER A 758 24.97 18.46 20.80
N ASP A 759 25.70 19.00 19.83
CA ASP A 759 27.04 18.52 19.49
C ASP A 759 27.94 18.68 20.71
N GLN A 760 28.18 17.57 21.42
CA GLN A 760 29.33 17.35 22.28
C GLN A 760 29.88 15.94 22.09
#